data_AF-A0A2S6R926-F1
#
_entry.id   AF-A0A2S6R926-F1
#
_cell.length_a   1.000
_cell.length_b   1.000
_cell.length_c   1.000
_cell.angle_alpha   90.00
_cell.angle_beta   90.00
_cell.angle_gamma   90.00
#
_symmetry.space_group_name_H-M   'P 1'
#
loop_
_entity.id
_entity.type
_entity.pdbx_description
1 polymer ?
#
loop_
_entity_poly.entity_id
_entity_poly.type
_entity_poly.pdbx_seq_one_letter_code
_entity_poly.pdbx_strand_id
1 'polypeptide(L)'
;KLSSAVDFALTSTDGSSNLTGDASGLGFDNARGIFEWSDTGETLTIDHLSFGAADKTASSNDGTFATKGTGVVHFKLPAVDGSSVFMSQVNLDSLDTINSEEVLKAHLVDVRKESPDIRIVGNVINTLPVSGTKLSIEFENQTYTLETKENEVTVSGGEEGRLNGFFTPVSGWSGANATEITSENSLVVSSGNTFKISVDGTSSGTITLPATTYSSNSAVASALQTAINSDSTLSSASKSVSVKWTGTKYEIVSNTGRQTYNISDTTVASVKITSIDSTIESKLKLSVANGASESLNGYQLGIVGVGSVSASQIIFPSSSQNTTSKTSLGLNSSIANIEGKSVTNNPTNRDFFDVKVKTGSWKGGIASNLSSASITLSGTNTVAIKVDDVASGTITIPNATYNSNTTFASELEEAINNDSTLLAAGKSVSVLWEGTSGGYQIVSHNSTSSASVEVTSVSTALETHAKLTASNGGISTNISKYRVKYSDASWLGSAATVVSSASTLTIPSSGNTFQVTINGTASGSLALPNATYTSNVDIATAIETAINGASGISGVEVKWTGSAYKIISTATSSQDVVVTAVDSAIEANLKLTTTNGGAESDHSFDLYDPSGASSGRQIYLNDVNFQWNSTDKNISITRKTDTAPLHEISFVEDSTNNEKFGIKVHPYTIGLVDSKIRVLSNNGKPVNINFDANVSKGRIGHSIELENLPAEELIIIVKGGGAARRLSASFTTKDLPNEEEKDNLTFTVDKTNNKLIHIKDTDTGHTIAERTLSDTGRFKIAGYNLKINGTPKVQDSFTISDNLGGVGDGRNILSMLDLQEDKHALEGKGNFQELFSEVVASVGASVQSTN
;
A
#
# COMPACT_ATOMS: atom_id res chain seq x y z
N LYS A 1 8.42 31.98 -40.05
CA LYS A 1 8.89 31.50 -41.38
C LYS A 1 10.26 32.12 -41.67
N LEU A 2 11.30 31.30 -41.75
CA LEU A 2 12.46 31.44 -42.64
C LEU A 2 13.23 30.12 -42.57
N SER A 3 13.57 29.60 -43.75
CA SER A 3 14.29 28.36 -44.01
C SER A 3 15.71 28.70 -44.46
N SER A 4 16.70 27.87 -44.12
CA SER A 4 17.96 27.80 -44.85
C SER A 4 18.55 26.40 -44.76
N ALA A 5 19.15 25.93 -45.85
CA ALA A 5 19.59 24.56 -46.13
C ALA A 5 21.04 24.55 -46.62
N VAL A 6 22.03 24.57 -45.73
CA VAL A 6 23.41 24.23 -46.10
C VAL A 6 24.25 23.76 -44.91
N ASP A 7 25.09 22.77 -45.19
CA ASP A 7 26.06 22.16 -44.29
C ASP A 7 27.19 23.12 -43.89
N PHE A 8 27.77 22.93 -42.70
CA PHE A 8 28.98 23.61 -42.27
C PHE A 8 29.96 22.65 -41.58
N ALA A 9 31.26 22.98 -41.66
CA ALA A 9 32.35 22.29 -40.96
C ALA A 9 33.19 23.33 -40.19
N LEU A 10 33.69 22.96 -39.01
CA LEU A 10 34.70 23.72 -38.27
C LEU A 10 35.78 22.79 -37.74
N THR A 11 37.03 23.08 -38.11
CA THR A 11 38.27 22.46 -37.62
C THR A 11 38.86 23.30 -36.48
N SER A 12 39.32 22.65 -35.40
CA SER A 12 40.08 23.26 -34.29
C SER A 12 41.59 23.05 -34.49
N THR A 13 42.40 24.06 -34.18
CA THR A 13 43.88 23.98 -34.14
C THR A 13 44.44 23.20 -32.96
N ASP A 14 43.61 22.82 -31.97
CA ASP A 14 44.02 21.88 -30.92
C ASP A 14 43.33 20.54 -31.14
N GLY A 15 44.14 19.52 -31.41
CA GLY A 15 43.77 18.30 -32.09
C GLY A 15 42.71 17.42 -31.39
N SER A 16 41.99 16.68 -32.25
CA SER A 16 41.10 15.54 -32.01
C SER A 16 39.61 15.79 -31.70
N SER A 17 38.88 16.42 -32.62
CA SER A 17 37.45 16.14 -32.81
C SER A 17 37.00 16.50 -34.23
N ASN A 18 36.71 15.49 -35.05
CA ASN A 18 35.98 15.65 -36.31
C ASN A 18 34.51 15.33 -36.04
N LEU A 19 33.60 16.25 -36.38
CA LEU A 19 32.17 15.99 -36.45
C LEU A 19 31.75 15.97 -37.92
N THR A 20 31.43 14.78 -38.43
CA THR A 20 30.70 14.58 -39.68
C THR A 20 29.33 13.99 -39.36
N GLY A 21 28.27 14.54 -39.96
CA GLY A 21 26.90 14.06 -39.81
C GLY A 21 26.08 14.39 -41.05
N ASP A 22 25.49 13.34 -41.64
CA ASP A 22 24.77 13.33 -42.92
C ASP A 22 23.36 13.95 -42.80
N ALA A 23 22.95 14.68 -43.83
CA ALA A 23 21.67 15.35 -43.96
C ALA A 23 20.62 14.38 -44.56
N SER A 24 20.19 13.37 -43.78
CA SER A 24 19.04 12.55 -44.18
C SER A 24 18.17 12.15 -42.98
N GLY A 25 17.08 12.92 -42.74
CA GLY A 25 15.99 12.48 -41.86
C GLY A 25 15.13 13.58 -41.19
N LEU A 26 14.20 14.18 -41.94
CA LEU A 26 12.81 14.58 -41.59
C LEU A 26 12.46 15.31 -40.25
N GLY A 27 11.89 16.54 -40.36
CA GLY A 27 10.59 16.97 -39.77
C GLY A 27 10.46 17.47 -38.31
N PHE A 28 9.92 18.69 -38.11
CA PHE A 28 9.74 19.44 -36.84
C PHE A 28 8.47 19.03 -36.00
N ASP A 29 8.54 19.02 -34.65
CA ASP A 29 7.62 18.48 -33.59
C ASP A 29 6.83 19.57 -32.77
N ASN A 30 5.89 19.24 -31.87
CA ASN A 30 5.06 20.22 -31.11
C ASN A 30 4.47 19.65 -29.79
N ALA A 31 5.21 19.74 -28.68
CA ALA A 31 4.84 19.09 -27.42
C ALA A 31 4.20 19.97 -26.29
N ARG A 32 2.95 19.74 -25.82
CA ARG A 32 2.37 20.32 -24.58
C ARG A 32 1.84 19.25 -23.60
N GLY A 33 2.27 19.33 -22.34
CA GLY A 33 1.62 18.67 -21.21
C GLY A 33 1.35 19.70 -20.10
N ILE A 34 0.22 19.58 -19.42
CA ILE A 34 -0.16 20.49 -18.32
C ILE A 34 -0.01 19.72 -17.02
N PHE A 35 0.86 20.22 -16.15
CA PHE A 35 1.25 19.62 -14.88
C PHE A 35 1.08 20.66 -13.78
N GLU A 36 0.30 20.32 -12.76
CA GLU A 36 0.03 21.20 -11.62
C GLU A 36 0.47 20.50 -10.35
N TRP A 37 1.46 21.06 -9.65
CA TRP A 37 1.86 20.58 -8.33
C TRP A 37 1.12 21.35 -7.24
N SER A 38 0.81 20.68 -6.12
CA SER A 38 0.41 21.37 -4.89
C SER A 38 1.55 22.19 -4.32
N ASP A 39 1.26 23.13 -3.42
CA ASP A 39 2.28 23.97 -2.76
C ASP A 39 3.40 23.16 -2.07
N THR A 40 3.07 22.00 -1.49
CA THR A 40 4.05 21.09 -0.87
C THR A 40 4.77 20.18 -1.87
N GLY A 41 4.30 20.15 -3.13
CA GLY A 41 4.75 19.23 -4.17
C GLY A 41 4.29 17.78 -4.00
N GLU A 42 3.58 17.43 -2.91
CA GLU A 42 3.16 16.05 -2.60
C GLU A 42 2.01 15.54 -3.47
N THR A 43 1.30 16.44 -4.15
CA THR A 43 0.31 16.10 -5.18
C THR A 43 0.75 16.68 -6.52
N LEU A 44 0.66 15.86 -7.57
CA LEU A 44 0.78 16.28 -8.96
C LEU A 44 -0.52 15.92 -9.70
N THR A 45 -1.07 16.87 -10.41
CA THR A 45 -2.16 16.67 -11.37
C THR A 45 -1.61 16.80 -12.78
N ILE A 46 -1.83 15.79 -13.61
CA ILE A 46 -1.56 15.80 -15.04
C ILE A 46 -2.91 15.93 -15.75
N ASP A 47 -3.18 17.13 -16.25
CA ASP A 47 -4.44 17.45 -16.93
C ASP A 47 -4.42 16.97 -18.38
N HIS A 48 -3.26 17.08 -19.03
CA HIS A 48 -3.13 16.78 -20.44
C HIS A 48 -1.76 16.22 -20.77
N LEU A 49 -1.76 15.14 -21.56
CA LEU A 49 -0.59 14.55 -22.21
C LEU A 49 -0.94 14.29 -23.68
N SER A 50 -0.96 15.32 -24.54
CA SER A 50 -1.25 15.09 -25.96
C SER A 50 -0.79 16.24 -26.86
N PHE A 51 -0.58 15.92 -28.15
CA PHE A 51 -0.36 16.89 -29.21
C PHE A 51 -1.47 16.84 -30.24
N GLY A 52 -1.91 18.05 -30.62
CA GLY A 52 -2.45 18.33 -31.93
C GLY A 52 -3.89 17.90 -32.14
N ALA A 53 -4.84 18.52 -31.42
CA ALA A 53 -5.97 19.02 -32.21
C ALA A 53 -5.36 19.97 -33.24
N ALA A 54 -5.50 19.68 -34.52
CA ALA A 54 -5.28 20.66 -35.56
C ALA A 54 -5.98 21.94 -35.11
N ASP A 55 -5.23 23.04 -35.03
CA ASP A 55 -5.86 24.34 -35.10
C ASP A 55 -6.76 24.29 -36.34
N LYS A 56 -8.08 24.41 -36.15
CA LYS A 56 -9.05 24.38 -37.25
C LYS A 56 -8.82 25.51 -38.25
N THR A 57 -7.88 26.42 -37.98
CA THR A 57 -7.47 27.49 -38.89
C THR A 57 -6.30 27.13 -39.82
N ALA A 58 -5.64 25.97 -39.63
CA ALA A 58 -4.55 25.53 -40.50
C ALA A 58 -5.02 24.48 -41.52
N SER A 59 -5.40 24.94 -42.72
CA SER A 59 -5.72 24.08 -43.85
C SER A 59 -4.47 23.63 -44.61
N SER A 60 -4.41 22.35 -45.02
CA SER A 60 -3.57 21.93 -46.15
C SER A 60 -4.03 22.64 -47.44
N ASN A 61 -3.11 22.86 -48.36
CA ASN A 61 -3.31 23.54 -49.65
C ASN A 61 -4.25 22.78 -50.63
N ASP A 62 -4.77 21.61 -50.24
CA ASP A 62 -5.78 20.83 -50.98
C ASP A 62 -7.16 20.78 -50.31
N GLY A 63 -7.37 21.49 -49.20
CA GLY A 63 -8.68 21.57 -48.53
C GLY A 63 -9.10 20.29 -47.79
N THR A 64 -8.22 19.29 -47.64
CA THR A 64 -8.48 18.13 -46.79
C THR A 64 -7.91 18.33 -45.39
N PHE A 65 -8.70 17.98 -44.36
CA PHE A 65 -8.20 17.90 -42.99
C PHE A 65 -7.37 16.62 -42.84
N ALA A 66 -6.07 16.77 -42.62
CA ALA A 66 -5.19 15.72 -42.10
C ALA A 66 -4.53 16.32 -40.86
N THR A 67 -4.66 15.76 -39.66
CA THR A 67 -4.00 14.52 -39.28
C THR A 67 -4.71 13.85 -38.09
N LYS A 68 -4.78 12.50 -38.08
CA LYS A 68 -4.82 11.74 -36.82
C LYS A 68 -3.53 12.03 -36.07
N GLY A 69 -3.56 12.11 -34.73
CA GLY A 69 -2.37 12.33 -33.92
C GLY A 69 -1.40 11.16 -34.04
N THR A 70 -0.46 11.21 -35.00
CA THR A 70 0.62 10.23 -35.10
C THR A 70 1.68 10.58 -34.07
N GLY A 71 1.84 9.77 -33.03
CA GLY A 71 2.83 10.01 -31.98
C GLY A 71 2.81 8.98 -30.87
N VAL A 72 3.97 8.73 -30.28
CA VAL A 72 4.12 7.96 -29.04
C VAL A 72 4.40 8.94 -27.91
N VAL A 73 3.55 8.93 -26.88
CA VAL A 73 3.74 9.75 -25.68
C VAL A 73 4.22 8.84 -24.57
N HIS A 74 5.16 9.31 -23.75
CA HIS A 74 5.63 8.58 -22.58
C HIS A 74 5.81 9.47 -21.37
N PHE A 75 5.75 8.87 -20.19
CA PHE A 75 6.32 9.45 -18.98
C PHE A 75 6.88 8.33 -18.10
N LYS A 76 7.70 8.74 -17.15
CA LYS A 76 8.39 7.88 -16.19
C LYS A 76 8.07 8.35 -14.78
N LEU A 77 7.69 7.41 -13.92
CA LEU A 77 7.85 7.55 -12.47
C LEU A 77 9.24 6.98 -12.13
N PRO A 78 10.24 7.84 -11.86
CA PRO A 78 11.56 7.37 -11.48
C PRO A 78 11.51 6.72 -10.09
N ALA A 79 12.46 5.83 -9.80
CA ALA A 79 12.56 5.20 -8.49
C ALA A 79 12.70 6.25 -7.38
N VAL A 80 11.96 6.05 -6.29
CA VAL A 80 12.02 6.84 -5.06
C VAL A 80 12.29 5.90 -3.90
N ASP A 81 13.33 6.15 -3.12
CA ASP A 81 13.67 5.35 -1.93
C ASP A 81 13.83 3.84 -2.18
N GLY A 82 14.30 3.47 -3.37
CA GLY A 82 14.47 2.07 -3.77
C GLY A 82 13.25 1.44 -4.43
N SER A 83 12.18 2.21 -4.69
CA SER A 83 10.97 1.73 -5.34
C SER A 83 11.20 1.30 -6.78
N SER A 84 10.22 0.60 -7.35
CA SER A 84 10.22 0.26 -8.76
C SER A 84 10.11 1.50 -9.66
N VAL A 85 10.64 1.38 -10.87
CA VAL A 85 10.47 2.38 -11.93
C VAL A 85 9.24 2.03 -12.75
N PHE A 86 8.32 2.98 -12.90
CA PHE A 86 7.18 2.81 -13.81
C PHE A 86 7.40 3.65 -15.06
N MET A 87 7.21 3.03 -16.21
CA MET A 87 7.22 3.68 -17.51
C MET A 87 5.83 3.53 -18.09
N SER A 88 5.36 4.59 -18.73
CA SER A 88 4.17 4.56 -19.54
C SER A 88 4.52 4.95 -20.96
N GLN A 89 4.05 4.20 -21.94
CA GLN A 89 4.22 4.46 -23.36
C GLN A 89 2.91 4.21 -24.10
N VAL A 90 2.28 5.27 -24.58
CA VAL A 90 1.01 5.19 -25.32
C VAL A 90 1.26 5.57 -26.77
N ASN A 91 0.93 4.65 -27.68
CA ASN A 91 0.86 4.95 -29.10
C ASN A 91 -0.52 5.52 -29.43
N LEU A 92 -0.60 6.81 -29.77
CA LEU A 92 -1.85 7.48 -30.09
C LEU A 92 -2.58 6.86 -31.30
N ASP A 93 -1.84 6.23 -32.22
CA ASP A 93 -2.41 5.54 -33.39
C ASP A 93 -3.20 4.28 -33.02
N SER A 94 -2.95 3.72 -31.82
CA SER A 94 -3.67 2.55 -31.30
C SER A 94 -4.97 2.90 -30.56
N LEU A 95 -5.26 4.19 -30.37
CA LEU A 95 -6.48 4.63 -29.70
C LEU A 95 -7.59 4.91 -30.72
N ASP A 96 -8.79 4.41 -30.44
CA ASP A 96 -9.97 4.65 -31.27
C ASP A 96 -10.39 6.13 -31.24
N THR A 97 -10.25 6.76 -30.08
CA THR A 97 -10.50 8.19 -29.86
C THR A 97 -9.28 8.83 -29.21
N ILE A 98 -8.79 9.92 -29.79
CA ILE A 98 -7.66 10.68 -29.25
C ILE A 98 -8.23 11.92 -28.57
N ASN A 99 -8.48 11.82 -27.26
CA ASN A 99 -8.80 12.95 -26.39
C ASN A 99 -8.00 12.84 -25.08
N SER A 100 -7.93 13.91 -24.28
CA SER A 100 -7.13 13.95 -23.04
C SER A 100 -7.42 12.75 -22.14
N GLU A 101 -8.70 12.48 -21.88
CA GLU A 101 -9.12 11.45 -20.94
C GLU A 101 -8.70 10.04 -21.41
N GLU A 102 -8.95 9.70 -22.67
CA GLU A 102 -8.61 8.38 -23.22
C GLU A 102 -7.09 8.15 -23.31
N VAL A 103 -6.31 9.21 -23.59
CA VAL A 103 -4.85 9.12 -23.56
C VAL A 103 -4.34 8.93 -22.13
N LEU A 104 -4.88 9.67 -21.16
CA LEU A 104 -4.52 9.53 -19.75
C LEU A 104 -4.92 8.16 -19.18
N LYS A 105 -6.10 7.63 -19.54
CA LYS A 105 -6.54 6.26 -19.20
C LYS A 105 -5.56 5.23 -19.76
N ALA A 106 -5.19 5.33 -21.04
CA ALA A 106 -4.23 4.42 -21.66
C ALA A 106 -2.87 4.44 -20.94
N HIS A 107 -2.43 5.62 -20.50
CA HIS A 107 -1.22 5.75 -19.71
C HIS A 107 -1.32 5.04 -18.35
N LEU A 108 -2.43 5.23 -17.63
CA LEU A 108 -2.67 4.55 -16.35
C LEU A 108 -2.72 3.04 -16.49
N VAL A 109 -3.35 2.52 -17.54
CA VAL A 109 -3.36 1.08 -17.85
C VAL A 109 -1.94 0.55 -17.99
N ASP A 110 -1.08 1.25 -18.75
CA ASP A 110 0.31 0.82 -18.96
C ASP A 110 1.16 0.91 -17.68
N VAL A 111 1.03 1.99 -16.89
CA VAL A 111 1.71 2.11 -15.58
C VAL A 111 1.32 0.98 -14.64
N ARG A 112 0.04 0.63 -14.60
CA ARG A 112 -0.49 -0.35 -13.63
C ARG A 112 -0.33 -1.80 -14.07
N LYS A 113 -0.03 -2.06 -15.34
CA LYS A 113 0.04 -3.41 -15.93
C LYS A 113 0.89 -4.38 -15.12
N GLU A 114 2.05 -3.92 -14.64
CA GLU A 114 3.01 -4.72 -13.87
C GLU A 114 2.85 -4.57 -12.35
N SER A 115 1.86 -3.80 -11.88
CA SER A 115 1.59 -3.58 -10.45
C SER A 115 0.72 -4.71 -9.88
N PRO A 116 0.81 -5.03 -8.58
CA PRO A 116 0.02 -6.11 -7.98
C PRO A 116 -1.49 -5.82 -8.02
N ASP A 117 -2.30 -6.87 -8.14
CA ASP A 117 -3.76 -6.78 -8.03
C ASP A 117 -4.21 -6.95 -6.58
N ILE A 118 -5.32 -6.31 -6.23
CA ILE A 118 -5.89 -6.32 -4.88
C ILE A 118 -7.25 -6.96 -4.97
N ARG A 119 -7.49 -8.00 -4.19
CA ARG A 119 -8.72 -8.77 -4.31
C ARG A 119 -9.38 -8.99 -2.97
N ILE A 120 -10.70 -8.92 -2.93
CA ILE A 120 -11.52 -9.38 -1.81
C ILE A 120 -12.35 -10.57 -2.29
N VAL A 121 -12.40 -11.61 -1.48
CA VAL A 121 -13.22 -12.80 -1.71
C VAL A 121 -14.12 -13.01 -0.50
N GLY A 122 -15.44 -13.09 -0.73
CA GLY A 122 -16.42 -13.35 0.31
C GLY A 122 -16.58 -14.83 0.66
N ASN A 123 -17.33 -15.07 1.74
CA ASN A 123 -17.96 -16.35 2.03
C ASN A 123 -18.95 -16.75 0.93
N VAL A 124 -19.18 -18.04 0.79
CA VAL A 124 -20.25 -18.54 -0.08
C VAL A 124 -21.59 -18.25 0.56
N ILE A 125 -22.51 -17.70 -0.24
CA ILE A 125 -23.91 -17.51 0.11
C ILE A 125 -24.78 -18.43 -0.75
N ASN A 126 -25.83 -19.01 -0.18
CA ASN A 126 -26.75 -19.93 -0.86
C ASN A 126 -28.00 -19.24 -1.43
N THR A 127 -28.04 -17.91 -1.35
CA THR A 127 -29.11 -17.05 -1.86
C THR A 127 -28.48 -15.75 -2.34
N LEU A 128 -28.73 -15.37 -3.58
CA LEU A 128 -28.30 -14.07 -4.08
C LEU A 128 -28.96 -12.94 -3.25
N PRO A 129 -28.25 -11.83 -3.00
CA PRO A 129 -28.82 -10.68 -2.32
C PRO A 129 -30.01 -10.09 -3.10
N VAL A 130 -30.84 -9.32 -2.42
CA VAL A 130 -31.92 -8.56 -3.08
C VAL A 130 -31.31 -7.58 -4.09
N SER A 131 -31.85 -7.55 -5.31
CA SER A 131 -31.43 -6.58 -6.33
C SER A 131 -31.51 -5.15 -5.80
N GLY A 132 -30.49 -4.36 -6.07
CA GLY A 132 -30.32 -3.01 -5.51
C GLY A 132 -29.61 -2.98 -4.15
N THR A 133 -29.11 -4.11 -3.63
CA THR A 133 -28.20 -4.09 -2.48
C THR A 133 -26.94 -3.30 -2.85
N LYS A 134 -26.61 -2.28 -2.04
CA LYS A 134 -25.49 -1.36 -2.25
C LYS A 134 -24.41 -1.52 -1.20
N LEU A 135 -23.15 -1.48 -1.62
CA LEU A 135 -21.97 -1.51 -0.74
C LEU A 135 -21.01 -0.38 -1.16
N SER A 136 -20.72 0.53 -0.22
CA SER A 136 -19.70 1.56 -0.41
C SER A 136 -18.32 0.98 -0.16
N ILE A 137 -17.37 1.33 -1.01
CA ILE A 137 -15.99 0.82 -1.01
C ILE A 137 -15.04 2.01 -1.19
N GLU A 138 -13.90 2.01 -0.50
CA GLU A 138 -12.82 2.96 -0.71
C GLU A 138 -11.58 2.23 -1.25
N PHE A 139 -10.96 2.81 -2.28
CA PHE A 139 -9.74 2.29 -2.87
C PHE A 139 -8.95 3.42 -3.52
N GLU A 140 -7.65 3.52 -3.21
CA GLU A 140 -6.75 4.57 -3.74
C GLU A 140 -7.32 5.99 -3.60
N ASN A 141 -7.88 6.30 -2.42
CA ASN A 141 -8.50 7.59 -2.07
C ASN A 141 -9.72 7.98 -2.92
N GLN A 142 -10.37 6.99 -3.56
CA GLN A 142 -11.61 7.18 -4.30
C GLN A 142 -12.70 6.29 -3.72
N THR A 143 -13.94 6.77 -3.78
CA THR A 143 -15.13 6.04 -3.31
C THR A 143 -15.86 5.42 -4.48
N TYR A 144 -16.16 4.12 -4.34
CA TYR A 144 -16.91 3.31 -5.27
C TYR A 144 -18.18 2.79 -4.62
N THR A 145 -19.22 2.56 -5.42
CA THR A 145 -20.45 1.90 -5.01
C THR A 145 -20.64 0.65 -5.85
N LEU A 146 -20.65 -0.49 -5.16
CA LEU A 146 -21.06 -1.77 -5.71
C LEU A 146 -22.59 -1.89 -5.56
N GLU A 147 -23.28 -2.24 -6.65
CA GLU A 147 -24.72 -2.50 -6.66
C GLU A 147 -25.02 -3.85 -7.33
N THR A 148 -25.85 -4.66 -6.68
CA THR A 148 -26.30 -5.95 -7.20
C THR A 148 -27.48 -5.78 -8.16
N LYS A 149 -27.47 -6.52 -9.27
CA LYS A 149 -28.58 -6.60 -10.24
C LYS A 149 -28.81 -8.07 -10.56
N GLU A 150 -29.77 -8.69 -9.87
CA GLU A 150 -30.01 -10.14 -9.94
C GLU A 150 -28.75 -10.97 -9.67
N ASN A 151 -28.14 -11.58 -10.69
CA ASN A 151 -26.90 -12.36 -10.61
C ASN A 151 -25.64 -11.56 -11.02
N GLU A 152 -25.79 -10.29 -11.40
CA GLU A 152 -24.71 -9.41 -11.78
C GLU A 152 -24.37 -8.41 -10.68
N VAL A 153 -23.16 -7.87 -10.78
CA VAL A 153 -22.65 -6.84 -9.88
C VAL A 153 -22.10 -5.71 -10.76
N THR A 154 -22.57 -4.49 -10.52
CA THR A 154 -22.06 -3.29 -11.18
C THR A 154 -21.31 -2.43 -10.19
N VAL A 155 -20.19 -1.84 -10.62
CA VAL A 155 -19.41 -0.90 -9.82
C VAL A 155 -19.47 0.48 -10.48
N SER A 156 -19.68 1.50 -9.67
CA SER A 156 -19.77 2.90 -10.10
C SER A 156 -19.02 3.81 -9.13
N GLY A 157 -18.75 5.06 -9.52
CA GLY A 157 -17.92 5.99 -8.74
C GLY A 157 -16.43 5.76 -8.97
N GLY A 158 -15.60 6.65 -8.42
CA GLY A 158 -14.15 6.66 -8.62
C GLY A 158 -13.74 6.63 -10.10
N GLU A 159 -12.66 5.93 -10.40
CA GLU A 159 -12.17 5.70 -11.76
C GLU A 159 -12.89 4.49 -12.40
N GLU A 160 -13.55 4.70 -13.53
CA GLU A 160 -14.29 3.64 -14.24
C GLU A 160 -13.38 2.45 -14.59
N GLY A 161 -13.85 1.23 -14.30
CA GLY A 161 -13.09 -0.01 -14.55
C GLY A 161 -11.96 -0.31 -13.55
N ARG A 162 -11.70 0.58 -12.58
CA ARG A 162 -10.65 0.38 -11.56
C ARG A 162 -10.95 -0.78 -10.61
N LEU A 163 -12.23 -0.94 -10.23
CA LEU A 163 -12.75 -2.01 -9.39
C LEU A 163 -13.79 -2.82 -10.17
N ASN A 164 -13.65 -4.15 -10.12
CA ASN A 164 -14.58 -5.10 -10.71
C ASN A 164 -15.22 -5.97 -9.62
N GLY A 165 -16.53 -6.20 -9.70
CA GLY A 165 -17.25 -7.09 -8.80
C GLY A 165 -18.00 -8.18 -9.57
N PHE A 166 -18.02 -9.40 -9.06
CA PHE A 166 -18.72 -10.52 -9.71
C PHE A 166 -19.05 -11.65 -8.73
N PHE A 167 -20.13 -12.38 -8.99
CA PHE A 167 -20.42 -13.65 -8.29
C PHE A 167 -19.82 -14.82 -9.05
N THR A 168 -19.02 -15.64 -8.37
CA THR A 168 -18.58 -16.93 -8.87
C THR A 168 -19.55 -18.01 -8.38
N PRO A 169 -20.19 -18.78 -9.27
CA PRO A 169 -21.00 -19.92 -8.86
C PRO A 169 -20.13 -20.98 -8.16
N VAL A 170 -20.66 -21.55 -7.10
CA VAL A 170 -20.02 -22.60 -6.30
C VAL A 170 -20.89 -23.85 -6.34
N SER A 171 -20.25 -25.01 -6.51
CA SER A 171 -20.97 -26.28 -6.54
C SER A 171 -21.53 -26.63 -5.16
N GLY A 172 -22.69 -27.26 -5.19
CA GLY A 172 -23.40 -27.79 -4.04
C GLY A 172 -24.22 -29.01 -4.45
N TRP A 173 -25.16 -29.38 -3.59
CA TRP A 173 -26.02 -30.54 -3.72
C TRP A 173 -27.48 -30.11 -3.70
N SER A 174 -28.23 -30.51 -4.72
CA SER A 174 -29.67 -30.31 -4.79
C SER A 174 -30.38 -31.64 -4.59
N GLY A 175 -31.27 -31.71 -3.61
CA GLY A 175 -32.26 -32.78 -3.51
C GLY A 175 -33.28 -32.72 -4.65
N ALA A 176 -34.07 -33.78 -4.79
CA ALA A 176 -35.28 -33.74 -5.61
C ALA A 176 -36.43 -33.04 -4.86
N ASN A 177 -37.60 -32.92 -5.51
CA ASN A 177 -38.79 -32.36 -4.88
C ASN A 177 -39.13 -33.18 -3.62
N ALA A 178 -38.97 -32.55 -2.46
CA ALA A 178 -39.20 -33.15 -1.15
C ALA A 178 -40.67 -33.03 -0.76
N THR A 179 -41.06 -33.79 0.27
CA THR A 179 -42.41 -33.65 0.83
C THR A 179 -42.53 -32.32 1.58
N GLU A 180 -43.61 -31.58 1.35
CA GLU A 180 -43.92 -30.38 2.13
C GLU A 180 -44.28 -30.77 3.57
N ILE A 181 -43.59 -30.15 4.51
CA ILE A 181 -43.74 -30.34 5.95
C ILE A 181 -44.39 -29.08 6.50
N THR A 182 -45.51 -29.27 7.20
CA THR A 182 -46.27 -28.20 7.86
C THR A 182 -46.61 -28.62 9.28
N SER A 183 -47.18 -27.70 10.06
CA SER A 183 -47.72 -28.04 11.39
C SER A 183 -48.80 -29.12 11.34
N GLU A 184 -49.51 -29.25 10.21
CA GLU A 184 -50.56 -30.26 9.99
C GLU A 184 -49.99 -31.58 9.43
N ASN A 185 -48.89 -31.52 8.68
CA ASN A 185 -48.19 -32.68 8.12
C ASN A 185 -46.73 -32.73 8.59
N SER A 186 -46.55 -32.99 9.88
CA SER A 186 -45.23 -32.95 10.52
C SER A 186 -44.31 -34.11 10.11
N LEU A 187 -43.01 -33.89 10.25
CA LEU A 187 -41.99 -34.93 10.12
C LEU A 187 -41.53 -35.37 11.51
N VAL A 188 -41.93 -36.58 11.91
CA VAL A 188 -41.42 -37.23 13.13
C VAL A 188 -40.13 -37.98 12.79
N VAL A 189 -39.02 -37.52 13.34
CA VAL A 189 -37.72 -38.19 13.26
C VAL A 189 -37.49 -38.95 14.55
N SER A 190 -37.39 -40.27 14.46
CA SER A 190 -37.05 -41.14 15.60
C SER A 190 -35.54 -41.15 15.85
N SER A 191 -35.10 -41.67 17.00
CA SER A 191 -33.67 -41.83 17.30
C SER A 191 -32.98 -42.75 16.28
N GLY A 192 -31.75 -42.42 15.87
CA GLY A 192 -30.92 -43.27 15.01
C GLY A 192 -31.04 -43.02 13.50
N ASN A 193 -31.78 -41.99 13.07
CA ASN A 193 -31.84 -41.60 11.66
C ASN A 193 -30.55 -40.88 11.24
N THR A 194 -29.77 -41.53 10.37
CA THR A 194 -28.42 -41.08 10.02
C THR A 194 -28.21 -40.83 8.54
N PHE A 195 -27.18 -40.06 8.22
CA PHE A 195 -26.69 -39.86 6.86
C PHE A 195 -25.19 -39.57 6.87
N LYS A 196 -24.57 -39.61 5.69
CA LYS A 196 -23.18 -39.22 5.47
C LYS A 196 -23.09 -38.28 4.29
N ILE A 197 -22.13 -37.37 4.37
CA ILE A 197 -21.90 -36.33 3.37
C ILE A 197 -20.40 -36.21 3.11
N SER A 198 -20.02 -35.89 1.88
CA SER A 198 -18.68 -35.44 1.53
C SER A 198 -18.74 -33.94 1.26
N VAL A 199 -17.85 -33.18 1.88
CA VAL A 199 -17.70 -31.72 1.69
C VAL A 199 -16.27 -31.44 1.27
N ASP A 200 -16.09 -30.92 0.05
CA ASP A 200 -14.81 -30.63 -0.60
C ASP A 200 -13.81 -31.79 -0.51
N GLY A 201 -14.26 -33.00 -0.86
CA GLY A 201 -13.46 -34.23 -0.76
C GLY A 201 -13.28 -34.78 0.65
N THR A 202 -13.66 -34.07 1.71
CA THR A 202 -13.63 -34.58 3.08
C THR A 202 -14.92 -35.31 3.40
N SER A 203 -14.82 -36.61 3.72
CA SER A 203 -15.97 -37.39 4.16
C SER A 203 -16.30 -37.11 5.63
N SER A 204 -17.58 -36.94 5.93
CA SER A 204 -18.08 -36.81 7.29
C SER A 204 -17.96 -38.12 8.07
N GLY A 205 -18.07 -38.00 9.40
CA GLY A 205 -18.53 -39.10 10.25
C GLY A 205 -19.97 -39.52 9.93
N THR A 206 -20.55 -40.36 10.79
CA THR A 206 -21.98 -40.67 10.74
C THR A 206 -22.75 -39.53 11.40
N ILE A 207 -23.51 -38.77 10.61
CA ILE A 207 -24.30 -37.64 11.10
C ILE A 207 -25.70 -38.14 11.45
N THR A 208 -26.21 -37.72 12.62
CA THR A 208 -27.58 -38.04 13.05
C THR A 208 -28.45 -36.80 12.98
N LEU A 209 -29.59 -36.88 12.28
CA LEU A 209 -30.58 -35.81 12.33
C LEU A 209 -31.28 -35.86 13.69
N PRO A 210 -31.39 -34.74 14.44
CA PRO A 210 -31.96 -34.75 15.78
C PRO A 210 -33.38 -35.34 15.82
N ALA A 211 -33.60 -36.24 16.77
CA ALA A 211 -34.90 -36.89 16.98
C ALA A 211 -35.89 -35.88 17.58
N THR A 212 -36.85 -35.45 16.78
CA THR A 212 -37.90 -34.51 17.16
C THR A 212 -39.03 -34.54 16.12
N THR A 213 -40.07 -33.76 16.37
CA THR A 213 -41.12 -33.49 15.39
C THR A 213 -40.87 -32.14 14.74
N TYR A 214 -40.59 -32.13 13.44
CA TYR A 214 -40.41 -30.91 12.66
C TYR A 214 -41.75 -30.47 12.05
N SER A 215 -42.09 -29.19 12.23
CA SER A 215 -43.32 -28.58 11.72
C SER A 215 -43.12 -27.72 10.47
N SER A 216 -41.89 -27.63 9.93
CA SER A 216 -41.62 -26.96 8.66
C SER A 216 -40.36 -27.50 7.97
N ASN A 217 -40.30 -27.39 6.64
CA ASN A 217 -39.07 -27.74 5.91
C ASN A 217 -37.89 -26.84 6.29
N SER A 218 -38.14 -25.56 6.59
CA SER A 218 -37.09 -24.64 7.06
C SER A 218 -36.48 -25.09 8.40
N ALA A 219 -37.28 -25.61 9.33
CA ALA A 219 -36.77 -26.15 10.59
C ALA A 219 -35.89 -27.40 10.35
N VAL A 220 -36.26 -28.25 9.39
CA VAL A 220 -35.43 -29.38 8.96
C VAL A 220 -34.13 -28.91 8.33
N ALA A 221 -34.16 -27.90 7.46
CA ALA A 221 -32.96 -27.34 6.84
C ALA A 221 -31.99 -26.81 7.89
N SER A 222 -32.48 -26.06 8.88
CA SER A 222 -31.66 -25.59 10.01
C SER A 222 -31.07 -26.76 10.80
N ALA A 223 -31.85 -27.80 11.10
CA ALA A 223 -31.35 -28.96 11.83
C ALA A 223 -30.31 -29.77 11.04
N LEU A 224 -30.48 -29.94 9.73
CA LEU A 224 -29.48 -30.53 8.84
C LEU A 224 -28.18 -29.73 8.88
N GLN A 225 -28.26 -28.40 8.74
CA GLN A 225 -27.09 -27.53 8.77
C GLN A 225 -26.33 -27.66 10.11
N THR A 226 -27.05 -27.57 11.23
CA THR A 226 -26.44 -27.70 12.56
C THR A 226 -25.80 -29.08 12.74
N ALA A 227 -26.47 -30.16 12.33
CA ALA A 227 -25.96 -31.51 12.46
C ALA A 227 -24.70 -31.74 11.60
N ILE A 228 -24.68 -31.24 10.35
CA ILE A 228 -23.51 -31.35 9.46
C ILE A 228 -22.34 -30.54 10.02
N ASN A 229 -22.57 -29.29 10.42
CA ASN A 229 -21.50 -28.40 10.89
C ASN A 229 -20.96 -28.76 12.28
N SER A 230 -21.64 -29.65 13.01
CA SER A 230 -21.18 -30.20 14.29
C SER A 230 -20.42 -31.53 14.13
N ASP A 231 -20.33 -32.08 12.92
CA ASP A 231 -19.56 -33.30 12.67
C ASP A 231 -18.06 -33.04 12.88
N SER A 232 -17.44 -33.86 13.74
CA SER A 232 -16.07 -33.63 14.19
C SER A 232 -15.03 -33.83 13.09
N THR A 233 -15.27 -34.67 12.08
CA THR A 233 -14.31 -34.86 10.99
C THR A 233 -14.32 -33.66 10.06
N LEU A 234 -15.51 -33.12 9.74
CA LEU A 234 -15.65 -31.90 8.96
C LEU A 234 -15.11 -30.67 9.71
N SER A 235 -15.48 -30.49 10.99
CA SER A 235 -15.03 -29.33 11.77
C SER A 235 -13.52 -29.30 11.97
N SER A 236 -12.89 -30.47 12.18
CA SER A 236 -11.42 -30.58 12.30
C SER A 236 -10.71 -30.25 10.99
N ALA A 237 -11.35 -30.51 9.85
CA ALA A 237 -10.88 -30.12 8.53
C ALA A 237 -11.30 -28.69 8.12
N SER A 238 -11.90 -27.91 9.04
CA SER A 238 -12.44 -26.56 8.78
C SER A 238 -13.48 -26.51 7.65
N LYS A 239 -14.29 -27.57 7.52
CA LYS A 239 -15.37 -27.69 6.52
C LYS A 239 -16.72 -27.42 7.15
N SER A 240 -17.57 -26.69 6.44
CA SER A 240 -18.95 -26.43 6.84
C SER A 240 -19.85 -26.18 5.63
N VAL A 241 -21.17 -26.28 5.82
CA VAL A 241 -22.18 -26.09 4.79
C VAL A 241 -23.26 -25.11 5.22
N SER A 242 -23.98 -24.59 4.24
CA SER A 242 -25.27 -23.93 4.41
C SER A 242 -26.38 -24.76 3.79
N VAL A 243 -27.51 -24.91 4.48
CA VAL A 243 -28.66 -25.68 4.00
C VAL A 243 -29.86 -24.76 3.83
N LYS A 244 -30.51 -24.86 2.67
CA LYS A 244 -31.67 -24.05 2.29
C LYS A 244 -32.84 -24.92 1.88
N TRP A 245 -34.05 -24.49 2.24
CA TRP A 245 -35.30 -24.95 1.62
C TRP A 245 -35.70 -23.97 0.52
N THR A 246 -35.90 -24.45 -0.71
CA THR A 246 -36.24 -23.60 -1.86
C THR A 246 -37.74 -23.34 -2.00
N GLY A 247 -38.58 -23.97 -1.17
CA GLY A 247 -40.01 -24.10 -1.40
C GLY A 247 -40.41 -25.47 -1.95
N THR A 248 -39.49 -26.19 -2.58
CA THR A 248 -39.76 -27.54 -3.15
C THR A 248 -38.69 -28.58 -2.85
N LYS A 249 -37.43 -28.18 -2.63
CA LYS A 249 -36.31 -29.09 -2.39
C LYS A 249 -35.32 -28.50 -1.40
N TYR A 250 -34.46 -29.37 -0.87
CA TYR A 250 -33.34 -28.99 -0.02
C TYR A 250 -32.08 -28.79 -0.87
N GLU A 251 -31.37 -27.71 -0.59
CA GLU A 251 -30.12 -27.35 -1.24
C GLU A 251 -29.03 -27.20 -0.19
N ILE A 252 -27.91 -27.88 -0.39
CA ILE A 252 -26.75 -27.87 0.52
C ILE A 252 -25.56 -27.33 -0.25
N VAL A 253 -24.92 -26.30 0.28
CA VAL A 253 -23.80 -25.63 -0.37
C VAL A 253 -22.61 -25.63 0.56
N SER A 254 -21.41 -25.89 0.04
CA SER A 254 -20.19 -25.75 0.83
C SER A 254 -19.99 -24.28 1.18
N ASN A 255 -19.81 -23.96 2.45
CA ASN A 255 -19.42 -22.60 2.86
C ASN A 255 -17.96 -22.32 2.50
N THR A 256 -17.20 -23.38 2.28
CA THR A 256 -15.88 -23.32 1.67
C THR A 256 -16.10 -23.07 0.18
N GLY A 257 -16.08 -21.81 -0.20
CA GLY A 257 -15.88 -21.40 -1.60
C GLY A 257 -14.42 -21.60 -1.98
N ARG A 258 -13.98 -20.94 -3.05
CA ARG A 258 -12.54 -20.73 -3.25
C ARG A 258 -12.08 -19.69 -2.21
N GLN A 259 -12.04 -20.09 -0.94
CA GLN A 259 -11.72 -19.20 0.19
C GLN A 259 -10.23 -18.97 0.31
N THR A 260 -9.42 -19.79 -0.35
CA THR A 260 -7.97 -19.67 -0.27
C THR A 260 -7.50 -19.60 -1.71
N TYR A 261 -6.84 -18.50 -2.10
CA TYR A 261 -5.81 -18.61 -3.14
C TYR A 261 -4.56 -19.19 -2.52
N ASN A 262 -4.77 -20.33 -1.83
CA ASN A 262 -3.82 -21.38 -1.95
C ASN A 262 -3.88 -21.76 -3.42
N ILE A 263 -2.95 -21.18 -4.14
CA ILE A 263 -2.53 -21.53 -5.48
C ILE A 263 -2.34 -23.05 -5.68
N SER A 264 -2.11 -23.82 -4.60
CA SER A 264 -2.13 -25.30 -4.61
C SER A 264 -3.48 -25.92 -4.23
N ASP A 265 -4.45 -25.11 -3.79
CA ASP A 265 -5.83 -25.53 -3.56
C ASP A 265 -6.54 -25.72 -4.91
N THR A 266 -6.44 -26.96 -5.35
CA THR A 266 -7.17 -27.52 -6.49
C THR A 266 -8.55 -28.05 -6.08
N THR A 267 -8.96 -27.89 -4.81
CA THR A 267 -10.24 -28.41 -4.34
C THR A 267 -11.37 -27.59 -4.97
N VAL A 268 -12.19 -28.28 -5.77
CA VAL A 268 -13.46 -27.72 -6.21
C VAL A 268 -14.42 -27.89 -5.06
N ALA A 269 -14.83 -26.77 -4.47
CA ALA A 269 -15.90 -26.70 -3.49
C ALA A 269 -17.06 -27.59 -3.95
N SER A 270 -17.41 -28.61 -3.17
CA SER A 270 -18.34 -29.65 -3.61
C SER A 270 -19.03 -30.29 -2.42
N VAL A 271 -20.30 -30.65 -2.61
CA VAL A 271 -21.09 -31.33 -1.59
C VAL A 271 -21.76 -32.53 -2.21
N LYS A 272 -21.70 -33.67 -1.52
CA LYS A 272 -22.35 -34.90 -1.96
C LYS A 272 -22.88 -35.70 -0.78
N ILE A 273 -24.18 -35.99 -0.78
CA ILE A 273 -24.76 -36.97 0.16
C ILE A 273 -24.33 -38.36 -0.31
N THR A 274 -23.59 -39.07 0.54
CA THR A 274 -23.01 -40.39 0.20
C THR A 274 -23.88 -41.54 0.71
N SER A 275 -24.62 -41.33 1.79
CA SER A 275 -25.65 -42.25 2.27
C SER A 275 -26.69 -41.51 3.11
N ILE A 276 -27.91 -42.05 3.18
CA ILE A 276 -28.98 -41.51 4.00
C ILE A 276 -29.97 -42.62 4.38
N ASP A 277 -30.45 -42.61 5.62
CA ASP A 277 -31.42 -43.56 6.13
C ASP A 277 -32.75 -43.47 5.39
N SER A 278 -33.31 -44.62 5.02
CA SER A 278 -34.55 -44.73 4.25
C SER A 278 -35.76 -44.01 4.88
N THR A 279 -35.80 -43.91 6.20
CA THR A 279 -36.89 -43.29 6.97
C THR A 279 -36.99 -41.80 6.67
N ILE A 280 -35.87 -41.08 6.76
CA ILE A 280 -35.82 -39.65 6.45
C ILE A 280 -35.72 -39.41 4.94
N GLU A 281 -35.08 -40.31 4.19
CA GLU A 281 -34.91 -40.17 2.74
C GLU A 281 -36.24 -40.15 1.99
N SER A 282 -37.23 -40.92 2.45
CA SER A 282 -38.57 -40.94 1.86
C SER A 282 -39.21 -39.55 1.75
N LYS A 283 -38.88 -38.65 2.68
CA LYS A 283 -39.40 -37.28 2.76
C LYS A 283 -38.41 -36.22 2.29
N LEU A 284 -37.11 -36.38 2.56
CA LEU A 284 -36.08 -35.37 2.26
C LEU A 284 -35.52 -35.46 0.83
N LYS A 285 -35.52 -36.65 0.21
CA LYS A 285 -35.11 -36.86 -1.19
C LYS A 285 -33.70 -36.35 -1.52
N LEU A 286 -32.73 -36.67 -0.66
CA LEU A 286 -31.35 -36.18 -0.74
C LEU A 286 -30.39 -37.17 -1.43
N SER A 287 -30.81 -38.40 -1.71
CA SER A 287 -29.98 -39.40 -2.41
C SER A 287 -30.10 -39.30 -3.93
N VAL A 288 -29.04 -39.71 -4.63
CA VAL A 288 -29.02 -39.82 -6.11
C VAL A 288 -30.13 -40.76 -6.60
N ALA A 289 -30.41 -41.84 -5.86
CA ALA A 289 -31.48 -42.79 -6.18
C ALA A 289 -32.88 -42.14 -6.19
N ASN A 290 -33.05 -41.03 -5.48
CA ASN A 290 -34.28 -40.25 -5.44
C ASN A 290 -34.21 -38.98 -6.29
N GLY A 291 -33.20 -38.84 -7.16
CA GLY A 291 -33.06 -37.74 -8.12
C GLY A 291 -32.26 -36.55 -7.61
N ALA A 292 -31.56 -36.66 -6.47
CA ALA A 292 -30.62 -35.62 -6.06
C ALA A 292 -29.38 -35.60 -6.96
N SER A 293 -28.81 -34.40 -7.15
CA SER A 293 -27.64 -34.21 -8.02
C SER A 293 -26.75 -33.08 -7.52
N GLU A 294 -25.52 -33.03 -8.06
CA GLU A 294 -24.68 -31.85 -7.96
C GLU A 294 -25.36 -30.66 -8.67
N SER A 295 -25.16 -29.45 -8.16
CA SER A 295 -25.78 -28.21 -8.63
C SER A 295 -24.88 -27.01 -8.42
N LEU A 296 -25.11 -25.90 -9.14
CA LEU A 296 -24.41 -24.61 -8.94
C LEU A 296 -25.32 -23.64 -8.18
N ASN A 297 -25.50 -23.88 -6.88
CA ASN A 297 -26.46 -23.17 -6.02
C ASN A 297 -25.78 -22.35 -4.91
N GLY A 298 -24.45 -22.30 -4.89
CA GLY A 298 -23.68 -21.34 -4.11
C GLY A 298 -23.21 -20.17 -4.95
N TYR A 299 -23.02 -19.02 -4.33
CA TYR A 299 -22.51 -17.80 -4.94
C TYR A 299 -21.43 -17.21 -4.06
N GLN A 300 -20.28 -16.86 -4.63
CA GLN A 300 -19.17 -16.24 -3.92
C GLN A 300 -18.85 -14.89 -4.54
N LEU A 301 -18.95 -13.81 -3.76
CA LEU A 301 -18.59 -12.49 -4.26
C LEU A 301 -17.07 -12.34 -4.36
N GLY A 302 -16.59 -11.95 -5.53
CA GLY A 302 -15.23 -11.46 -5.75
C GLY A 302 -15.25 -9.96 -6.06
N ILE A 303 -14.29 -9.22 -5.52
CA ILE A 303 -14.01 -7.81 -5.83
C ILE A 303 -12.54 -7.70 -6.18
N VAL A 304 -12.18 -7.06 -7.30
CA VAL A 304 -10.80 -6.93 -7.77
C VAL A 304 -10.48 -5.48 -8.12
N GLY A 305 -9.43 -4.93 -7.50
CA GLY A 305 -8.76 -3.70 -7.91
C GLY A 305 -7.49 -4.02 -8.69
N VAL A 306 -7.50 -3.69 -9.99
CA VAL A 306 -6.49 -4.15 -10.96
C VAL A 306 -5.24 -3.27 -11.02
N GLY A 307 -4.07 -3.76 -10.61
CA GLY A 307 -2.80 -3.04 -10.70
C GLY A 307 -2.73 -1.81 -9.79
N SER A 308 -2.47 -2.02 -8.50
CA SER A 308 -2.21 -0.95 -7.53
C SER A 308 -0.73 -0.67 -7.42
N VAL A 309 -0.32 0.51 -7.89
CA VAL A 309 1.08 0.96 -7.87
C VAL A 309 1.61 1.07 -6.44
N SER A 310 0.78 1.49 -5.48
CA SER A 310 1.15 1.56 -4.07
C SER A 310 0.79 0.30 -3.27
N ALA A 311 0.30 -0.76 -3.93
CA ALA A 311 -0.31 -1.92 -3.28
C ALA A 311 -1.38 -1.53 -2.23
N SER A 312 -2.15 -0.48 -2.54
CA SER A 312 -3.24 0.02 -1.69
C SER A 312 -4.28 -1.05 -1.43
N GLN A 313 -4.96 -0.99 -0.30
CA GLN A 313 -5.96 -1.99 0.07
C GLN A 313 -7.38 -1.48 -0.18
N ILE A 314 -8.31 -2.40 -0.38
CA ILE A 314 -9.73 -2.10 -0.47
C ILE A 314 -10.29 -1.98 0.96
N ILE A 315 -10.96 -0.86 1.23
CA ILE A 315 -11.53 -0.53 2.54
C ILE A 315 -13.06 -0.50 2.43
N PHE A 316 -13.74 -0.99 3.47
CA PHE A 316 -15.19 -0.89 3.60
C PHE A 316 -15.54 0.13 4.69
N PRO A 317 -15.98 1.35 4.33
CA PRO A 317 -16.41 2.35 5.30
C PRO A 317 -17.48 1.81 6.25
N SER A 318 -17.46 2.27 7.51
CA SER A 318 -18.44 1.83 8.51
C SER A 318 -19.74 2.64 8.39
N SER A 319 -20.84 1.96 8.11
CA SER A 319 -22.21 2.51 8.15
C SER A 319 -23.21 1.38 8.37
N SER A 320 -24.41 1.68 8.87
CA SER A 320 -25.45 0.67 9.09
C SER A 320 -25.82 -0.07 7.80
N GLN A 321 -25.86 0.65 6.67
CA GLN A 321 -26.06 0.07 5.35
C GLN A 321 -24.90 -0.86 4.97
N ASN A 322 -23.65 -0.41 5.08
CA ASN A 322 -22.49 -1.24 4.75
C ASN A 322 -22.42 -2.50 5.62
N THR A 323 -22.71 -2.43 6.92
CA THR A 323 -22.75 -3.61 7.80
C THR A 323 -23.79 -4.64 7.35
N THR A 324 -24.99 -4.17 6.99
CA THR A 324 -26.07 -5.03 6.49
C THR A 324 -25.70 -5.65 5.15
N SER A 325 -25.21 -4.83 4.21
CA SER A 325 -24.81 -5.26 2.88
C SER A 325 -23.65 -6.25 2.93
N LYS A 326 -22.61 -6.00 3.74
CA LYS A 326 -21.50 -6.95 3.95
C LYS A 326 -22.01 -8.33 4.37
N THR A 327 -22.95 -8.37 5.30
CA THR A 327 -23.56 -9.64 5.74
C THR A 327 -24.28 -10.34 4.59
N SER A 328 -25.14 -9.62 3.87
CA SER A 328 -25.90 -10.20 2.74
C SER A 328 -25.02 -10.67 1.58
N LEU A 329 -23.87 -10.02 1.39
CA LEU A 329 -22.90 -10.29 0.33
C LEU A 329 -21.85 -11.35 0.71
N GLY A 330 -21.92 -11.90 1.93
CA GLY A 330 -20.94 -12.86 2.43
C GLY A 330 -19.58 -12.26 2.82
N LEU A 331 -19.46 -10.95 3.00
CA LEU A 331 -18.20 -10.26 3.29
C LEU A 331 -17.89 -10.10 4.79
N ASN A 332 -18.60 -10.83 5.66
CA ASN A 332 -18.34 -10.78 7.11
C ASN A 332 -17.03 -11.44 7.49
N SER A 333 -16.66 -12.52 6.79
CA SER A 333 -15.37 -13.23 6.89
C SER A 333 -14.64 -13.26 5.56
N SER A 334 -14.72 -12.17 4.80
CA SER A 334 -14.02 -12.08 3.52
C SER A 334 -12.50 -12.19 3.71
N ILE A 335 -11.81 -12.50 2.62
CA ILE A 335 -10.36 -12.62 2.59
C ILE A 335 -9.83 -11.62 1.56
N ALA A 336 -8.80 -10.87 1.94
CA ALA A 336 -8.11 -9.90 1.11
C ALA A 336 -6.79 -10.47 0.61
N ASN A 337 -6.58 -10.43 -0.70
CA ASN A 337 -5.37 -10.87 -1.34
C ASN A 337 -4.63 -9.70 -1.99
N ILE A 338 -3.31 -9.80 -1.95
CA ILE A 338 -2.42 -9.03 -2.83
C ILE A 338 -1.78 -10.06 -3.76
N GLU A 339 -2.03 -9.93 -5.06
CA GLU A 339 -1.55 -10.86 -6.09
C GLU A 339 -0.46 -10.17 -6.91
N GLY A 340 0.77 -10.69 -6.83
CA GLY A 340 1.86 -10.25 -7.69
C GLY A 340 1.63 -10.69 -9.14
N LYS A 341 2.26 -9.99 -10.08
CA LYS A 341 2.22 -10.39 -11.49
C LYS A 341 3.11 -11.61 -11.75
N SER A 342 2.83 -12.32 -12.84
CA SER A 342 3.66 -13.45 -13.25
C SER A 342 5.06 -12.95 -13.62
N VAL A 343 6.10 -13.65 -13.14
CA VAL A 343 7.49 -13.36 -13.48
C VAL A 343 8.08 -14.42 -14.42
N THR A 344 9.20 -14.10 -15.05
CA THR A 344 9.84 -15.00 -16.02
C THR A 344 10.33 -16.31 -15.40
N ASN A 345 10.91 -16.27 -14.20
CA ASN A 345 11.54 -17.41 -13.53
C ASN A 345 11.07 -17.50 -12.07
N ASN A 346 10.99 -18.71 -11.52
CA ASN A 346 10.80 -18.87 -10.08
C ASN A 346 11.91 -18.13 -9.31
N PRO A 347 11.60 -17.51 -8.15
CA PRO A 347 12.60 -16.98 -7.25
C PRO A 347 13.63 -18.05 -6.90
N THR A 348 14.86 -17.61 -6.69
CA THR A 348 15.92 -18.48 -6.22
C THR A 348 15.75 -18.73 -4.72
N ASN A 349 16.14 -19.92 -4.24
CA ASN A 349 16.06 -20.20 -2.81
C ASN A 349 16.74 -19.08 -1.99
N ARG A 350 16.06 -18.60 -0.94
CA ARG A 350 16.48 -17.48 -0.08
C ARG A 350 16.44 -16.09 -0.70
N ASP A 351 15.91 -15.93 -1.90
CA ASP A 351 15.36 -14.64 -2.29
C ASP A 351 14.35 -14.16 -1.25
N PHE A 352 14.26 -12.85 -1.08
CA PHE A 352 13.46 -12.25 -0.02
C PHE A 352 12.86 -10.94 -0.48
N PHE A 353 11.89 -10.45 0.27
CA PHE A 353 11.41 -9.08 0.24
C PHE A 353 11.05 -8.65 1.65
N ASP A 354 10.99 -7.35 1.89
CA ASP A 354 10.69 -6.80 3.22
C ASP A 354 9.27 -6.21 3.21
N VAL A 355 8.51 -6.47 4.28
CA VAL A 355 7.16 -5.92 4.47
C VAL A 355 7.07 -5.13 5.77
N LYS A 356 6.16 -4.15 5.78
CA LYS A 356 5.68 -3.52 7.01
C LYS A 356 4.24 -3.95 7.23
N VAL A 357 3.96 -4.42 8.43
CA VAL A 357 2.66 -4.94 8.82
C VAL A 357 2.10 -4.09 9.94
N LYS A 358 0.83 -3.71 9.85
CA LYS A 358 0.11 -3.06 10.95
C LYS A 358 -0.13 -4.07 12.06
N THR A 359 0.39 -3.79 13.26
CA THR A 359 0.43 -4.73 14.39
C THR A 359 0.27 -3.98 15.70
N GLY A 360 -0.26 -4.62 16.74
CA GLY A 360 -0.10 -4.12 18.10
C GLY A 360 1.27 -4.48 18.66
N SER A 361 2.15 -3.50 18.87
CA SER A 361 3.51 -3.79 19.34
C SER A 361 4.09 -2.76 20.31
N TRP A 362 5.16 -3.17 20.99
CA TRP A 362 5.98 -2.35 21.87
C TRP A 362 7.43 -2.40 21.41
N LYS A 363 7.96 -1.25 20.99
CA LYS A 363 9.34 -1.10 20.55
C LYS A 363 10.19 -0.55 21.68
N GLY A 364 11.25 -1.25 22.04
CA GLY A 364 12.25 -0.77 23.00
C GLY A 364 13.12 0.36 22.46
N GLY A 365 13.95 0.93 23.32
CA GLY A 365 15.01 1.84 22.91
C GLY A 365 16.17 1.14 22.20
N ILE A 366 17.24 1.90 21.96
CA ILE A 366 18.46 1.39 21.33
C ILE A 366 19.17 0.41 22.27
N ALA A 367 19.11 -0.88 21.95
CA ALA A 367 19.77 -1.94 22.71
C ALA A 367 21.24 -2.12 22.32
N SER A 368 22.04 -2.71 23.21
CA SER A 368 23.46 -3.00 22.94
C SER A 368 23.61 -4.05 21.84
N ASN A 369 24.61 -3.87 20.97
CA ASN A 369 24.93 -4.86 19.95
C ASN A 369 25.75 -6.02 20.54
N LEU A 370 25.24 -7.24 20.44
CA LEU A 370 25.90 -8.45 20.91
C LEU A 370 26.77 -9.11 19.83
N SER A 371 26.82 -8.62 18.60
CA SER A 371 27.62 -9.25 17.52
C SER A 371 29.13 -9.27 17.78
N SER A 372 29.63 -8.43 18.69
CA SER A 372 31.05 -8.36 19.10
C SER A 372 31.24 -8.42 20.62
N ALA A 373 30.19 -8.76 21.35
CA ALA A 373 30.15 -8.76 22.80
C ALA A 373 29.26 -9.91 23.31
N SER A 374 29.14 -10.06 24.62
CA SER A 374 28.10 -10.90 25.19
C SER A 374 27.49 -10.18 26.37
N ILE A 375 26.26 -10.55 26.69
CA ILE A 375 25.64 -10.17 27.96
C ILE A 375 25.49 -11.42 28.82
N THR A 376 25.94 -11.33 30.06
CA THR A 376 25.66 -12.34 31.08
C THR A 376 24.58 -11.82 32.01
N LEU A 377 23.39 -12.42 31.93
CA LEU A 377 22.33 -12.16 32.89
C LEU A 377 22.57 -12.97 34.16
N SER A 378 22.63 -12.28 35.29
CA SER A 378 22.78 -12.90 36.62
C SER A 378 21.81 -12.25 37.60
N GLY A 379 21.41 -12.98 38.64
CA GLY A 379 20.44 -12.49 39.63
C GLY A 379 19.00 -12.47 39.10
N THR A 380 18.28 -11.37 39.35
CA THR A 380 16.85 -11.23 39.03
C THR A 380 16.65 -10.53 37.69
N ASN A 381 16.25 -11.30 36.67
CA ASN A 381 16.03 -10.84 35.30
C ASN A 381 14.56 -11.00 34.92
N THR A 382 13.73 -10.04 35.32
CA THR A 382 12.28 -10.17 35.21
C THR A 382 11.66 -9.06 34.38
N VAL A 383 10.59 -9.39 33.68
CA VAL A 383 9.73 -8.46 32.95
C VAL A 383 8.26 -8.73 33.29
N ALA A 384 7.43 -7.70 33.27
CA ALA A 384 5.97 -7.84 33.24
C ALA A 384 5.43 -6.96 32.12
N ILE A 385 4.45 -7.48 31.40
CA ILE A 385 3.86 -6.84 30.23
C ILE A 385 2.34 -7.00 30.25
N LYS A 386 1.64 -6.26 29.40
CA LYS A 386 0.30 -6.58 28.95
C LYS A 386 0.33 -6.94 27.47
N VAL A 387 -0.40 -7.98 27.09
CA VAL A 387 -0.63 -8.37 25.70
C VAL A 387 -2.12 -8.40 25.46
N ASP A 388 -2.61 -7.54 24.57
CA ASP A 388 -4.02 -7.36 24.24
C ASP A 388 -4.91 -7.22 25.49
N ASP A 389 -4.60 -6.24 26.33
CA ASP A 389 -5.27 -5.95 27.61
C ASP A 389 -5.15 -7.04 28.70
N VAL A 390 -4.43 -8.15 28.45
CA VAL A 390 -4.16 -9.19 29.46
C VAL A 390 -2.78 -8.96 30.07
N ALA A 391 -2.74 -8.69 31.38
CA ALA A 391 -1.48 -8.59 32.11
C ALA A 391 -0.84 -9.96 32.32
N SER A 392 0.46 -10.05 32.10
CA SER A 392 1.26 -11.22 32.44
C SER A 392 1.46 -11.35 33.96
N GLY A 393 1.95 -12.51 34.39
CA GLY A 393 2.64 -12.61 35.67
C GLY A 393 4.03 -11.94 35.62
N THR A 394 4.85 -12.23 36.64
CA THR A 394 6.28 -11.89 36.61
C THR A 394 7.01 -12.91 35.74
N ILE A 395 7.40 -12.51 34.54
CA ILE A 395 8.14 -13.33 33.60
C ILE A 395 9.62 -13.27 33.97
N THR A 396 10.28 -14.43 34.09
CA THR A 396 11.71 -14.52 34.40
C THR A 396 12.47 -14.99 33.17
N ILE A 397 13.48 -14.23 32.77
CA ILE A 397 14.38 -14.58 31.67
C ILE A 397 15.52 -15.43 32.22
N PRO A 398 15.91 -16.53 31.55
CA PRO A 398 16.97 -17.40 32.05
C PRO A 398 18.29 -16.66 32.34
N ASN A 399 18.95 -17.07 33.42
CA ASN A 399 20.30 -16.62 33.72
C ASN A 399 21.28 -17.36 32.81
N ALA A 400 21.72 -16.68 31.76
CA ALA A 400 22.63 -17.23 30.76
C ALA A 400 23.55 -16.14 30.19
N THR A 401 24.53 -16.57 29.40
CA THR A 401 25.32 -15.68 28.55
C THR A 401 24.76 -15.71 27.14
N TYR A 402 24.28 -14.57 26.67
CA TYR A 402 23.78 -14.39 25.31
C TYR A 402 24.85 -13.70 24.46
N ASN A 403 25.21 -14.34 23.34
CA ASN A 403 26.22 -13.90 22.39
C ASN A 403 25.62 -13.34 21.08
N SER A 404 24.29 -13.28 20.98
CA SER A 404 23.60 -12.68 19.85
C SER A 404 22.28 -12.05 20.29
N ASN A 405 21.89 -10.95 19.64
CA ASN A 405 20.61 -10.30 19.93
C ASN A 405 19.43 -11.18 19.52
N THR A 406 19.56 -12.02 18.48
CA THR A 406 18.47 -12.88 18.00
C THR A 406 18.24 -14.07 18.91
N THR A 407 19.30 -14.63 19.51
CA THR A 407 19.20 -15.64 20.56
C THR A 407 18.52 -15.06 21.80
N PHE A 408 18.94 -13.89 22.26
CA PHE A 408 18.26 -13.21 23.38
C PHE A 408 16.80 -12.89 23.06
N ALA A 409 16.48 -12.45 21.83
CA ALA A 409 15.10 -12.20 21.42
C ALA A 409 14.24 -13.47 21.47
N SER A 410 14.76 -14.60 20.97
CA SER A 410 14.09 -15.90 21.04
C SER A 410 13.80 -16.33 22.48
N GLU A 411 14.74 -16.09 23.38
CA GLU A 411 14.63 -16.46 24.80
C GLU A 411 13.65 -15.57 25.56
N LEU A 412 13.64 -14.27 25.23
CA LEU A 412 12.63 -13.35 25.72
C LEU A 412 11.23 -13.72 25.21
N GLU A 413 11.11 -14.08 23.93
CA GLU A 413 9.85 -14.54 23.34
C GLU A 413 9.32 -15.79 24.03
N GLU A 414 10.18 -16.80 24.21
CA GLU A 414 9.81 -18.04 24.86
C GLU A 414 9.39 -17.81 26.32
N ALA A 415 10.13 -16.99 27.07
CA ALA A 415 9.78 -16.67 28.45
C ALA A 415 8.42 -15.97 28.55
N ILE A 416 8.10 -15.05 27.62
CA ILE A 416 6.79 -14.39 27.56
C ILE A 416 5.69 -15.40 27.21
N ASN A 417 5.90 -16.20 26.16
CA ASN A 417 4.90 -17.14 25.68
C ASN A 417 4.70 -18.34 26.62
N ASN A 418 5.60 -18.58 27.57
CA ASN A 418 5.44 -19.55 28.65
C ASN A 418 4.77 -18.97 29.91
N ASP A 419 4.41 -17.68 29.94
CA ASP A 419 3.68 -17.11 31.07
C ASP A 419 2.30 -17.76 31.21
N SER A 420 2.04 -18.34 32.39
CA SER A 420 0.80 -19.08 32.63
C SER A 420 -0.48 -18.23 32.49
N THR A 421 -0.40 -16.92 32.75
CA THR A 421 -1.57 -16.02 32.65
C THR A 421 -1.87 -15.72 31.19
N LEU A 422 -0.84 -15.41 30.40
CA LEU A 422 -0.98 -15.18 28.96
C LEU A 422 -1.43 -16.45 28.24
N LEU A 423 -0.84 -17.60 28.55
CA LEU A 423 -1.23 -18.90 27.99
C LEU A 423 -2.69 -19.25 28.28
N ALA A 424 -3.13 -19.09 29.53
CA ALA A 424 -4.52 -19.34 29.90
C ALA A 424 -5.52 -18.43 29.15
N ALA A 425 -5.08 -17.23 28.76
CA ALA A 425 -5.84 -16.30 27.95
C ALA A 425 -5.63 -16.46 26.43
N GLY A 426 -4.83 -17.44 25.99
CA GLY A 426 -4.51 -17.67 24.58
C GLY A 426 -3.69 -16.55 23.94
N LYS A 427 -2.91 -15.81 24.72
CA LYS A 427 -2.09 -14.69 24.25
C LYS A 427 -0.65 -15.13 23.97
N SER A 428 -0.08 -14.60 22.91
CA SER A 428 1.30 -14.86 22.52
C SER A 428 1.88 -13.72 21.69
N VAL A 429 3.21 -13.66 21.62
CA VAL A 429 3.96 -12.61 20.95
C VAL A 429 5.09 -13.18 20.09
N SER A 430 5.57 -12.37 19.15
CA SER A 430 6.90 -12.46 18.55
C SER A 430 7.80 -11.38 19.11
N VAL A 431 9.08 -11.67 19.36
CA VAL A 431 10.09 -10.67 19.77
C VAL A 431 11.09 -10.49 18.64
N LEU A 432 10.99 -9.36 17.94
CA LEU A 432 11.83 -9.03 16.79
C LEU A 432 13.11 -8.31 17.21
N TRP A 433 14.20 -8.62 16.51
CA TRP A 433 15.43 -7.82 16.53
C TRP A 433 15.50 -6.90 15.30
N GLU A 434 15.28 -5.60 15.50
CA GLU A 434 15.28 -4.61 14.42
C GLU A 434 16.68 -4.08 14.06
N GLY A 435 17.74 -4.69 14.60
CA GLY A 435 19.11 -4.21 14.44
C GLY A 435 19.48 -3.11 15.44
N THR A 436 20.73 -2.66 15.37
CA THR A 436 21.32 -1.74 16.36
C THR A 436 20.65 -0.38 16.43
N SER A 437 20.00 0.06 15.34
CA SER A 437 19.28 1.35 15.30
C SER A 437 17.82 1.23 15.75
N GLY A 438 17.29 0.00 15.88
CA GLY A 438 15.89 -0.27 16.17
C GLY A 438 15.63 -0.95 17.51
N GLY A 439 16.57 -1.73 18.05
CA GLY A 439 16.39 -2.43 19.31
C GLY A 439 15.48 -3.66 19.18
N TYR A 440 14.82 -4.02 20.29
CA TYR A 440 13.85 -5.12 20.35
C TYR A 440 12.43 -4.61 20.14
N GLN A 441 11.60 -5.35 19.43
CA GLN A 441 10.18 -5.07 19.30
C GLN A 441 9.36 -6.29 19.71
N ILE A 442 8.47 -6.16 20.68
CA ILE A 442 7.55 -7.20 21.11
C ILE A 442 6.23 -6.99 20.38
N VAL A 443 5.80 -7.97 19.61
CA VAL A 443 4.66 -7.88 18.69
C VAL A 443 3.60 -8.89 19.07
N SER A 444 2.38 -8.43 19.32
CA SER A 444 1.25 -9.34 19.53
C SER A 444 0.98 -10.16 18.27
N HIS A 445 0.70 -11.46 18.43
CA HIS A 445 0.22 -12.27 17.31
C HIS A 445 -1.23 -11.96 16.91
N ASN A 446 -1.95 -11.16 17.70
CA ASN A 446 -3.32 -10.77 17.43
C ASN A 446 -3.37 -9.67 16.37
N SER A 447 -4.32 -9.80 15.45
CA SER A 447 -4.61 -8.81 14.41
C SER A 447 -5.58 -7.71 14.90
N THR A 448 -6.42 -7.97 15.92
CA THR A 448 -7.59 -7.13 16.32
C THR A 448 -7.32 -5.74 16.92
N SER A 449 -8.35 -4.86 17.08
CA SER A 449 -8.12 -3.40 17.34
C SER A 449 -7.61 -3.14 18.73
N SER A 450 -7.84 -4.13 19.57
CA SER A 450 -7.26 -4.29 20.90
C SER A 450 -5.84 -4.85 20.87
N ALA A 451 -5.31 -5.27 19.70
CA ALA A 451 -3.95 -5.78 19.61
C ALA A 451 -3.00 -4.72 20.11
N SER A 452 -2.29 -5.06 21.18
CA SER A 452 -1.45 -4.12 21.89
C SER A 452 -0.44 -4.86 22.73
N VAL A 453 0.73 -4.24 22.90
CA VAL A 453 1.73 -4.68 23.88
C VAL A 453 2.14 -3.47 24.69
N GLU A 454 2.20 -3.64 26.00
CA GLU A 454 2.67 -2.63 26.95
C GLU A 454 3.69 -3.27 27.89
N VAL A 455 4.89 -2.69 28.01
CA VAL A 455 5.85 -3.14 29.03
C VAL A 455 5.60 -2.38 30.32
N THR A 456 5.18 -3.09 31.38
CA THR A 456 4.80 -2.46 32.66
C THR A 456 5.94 -2.38 33.66
N SER A 457 6.86 -3.35 33.65
CA SER A 457 8.05 -3.30 34.51
C SER A 457 9.16 -4.18 33.98
N VAL A 458 10.42 -3.79 34.22
CA VAL A 458 11.62 -4.54 33.86
C VAL A 458 12.62 -4.42 35.01
N SER A 459 13.31 -5.51 35.36
CA SER A 459 14.38 -5.45 36.36
C SER A 459 15.63 -4.73 35.82
N THR A 460 16.39 -4.11 36.71
CA THR A 460 17.54 -3.25 36.33
C THR A 460 18.60 -3.96 35.49
N ALA A 461 18.89 -5.23 35.79
CA ALA A 461 19.88 -6.02 35.06
C ALA A 461 19.46 -6.23 33.60
N LEU A 462 18.20 -6.63 33.38
CA LEU A 462 17.62 -6.80 32.06
C LEU A 462 17.51 -5.46 31.30
N GLU A 463 17.12 -4.40 31.99
CA GLU A 463 16.93 -3.06 31.42
C GLU A 463 18.23 -2.36 31.00
N THR A 464 19.37 -2.79 31.55
CA THR A 464 20.68 -2.29 31.12
C THR A 464 20.94 -2.59 29.65
N HIS A 465 20.36 -3.69 29.13
CA HIS A 465 20.53 -4.14 27.75
C HIS A 465 19.28 -4.00 26.89
N ALA A 466 18.14 -4.53 27.36
CA ALA A 466 16.94 -4.66 26.53
C ALA A 466 16.21 -3.32 26.29
N LYS A 467 16.41 -2.33 27.18
CA LYS A 467 15.88 -0.95 27.07
C LYS A 467 14.37 -0.93 26.77
N LEU A 468 13.59 -1.74 27.48
CA LEU A 468 12.18 -1.94 27.16
C LEU A 468 11.27 -0.91 27.85
N THR A 469 11.69 -0.27 28.93
CA THR A 469 10.84 0.71 29.64
C THR A 469 10.71 2.03 28.87
N ALA A 470 9.60 2.74 29.10
CA ALA A 470 9.38 4.07 28.50
C ALA A 470 10.49 5.08 28.83
N SER A 471 11.06 5.03 30.04
CA SER A 471 12.19 5.88 30.43
C SER A 471 13.47 5.61 29.63
N ASN A 472 13.59 4.45 29.01
CA ASN A 472 14.73 4.05 28.17
C ASN A 472 14.39 4.05 26.68
N GLY A 473 13.32 4.73 26.27
CA GLY A 473 12.92 4.86 24.87
C GLY A 473 11.89 3.83 24.39
N GLY A 474 11.36 3.01 25.30
CA GLY A 474 10.23 2.12 25.01
C GLY A 474 8.98 2.88 24.59
N ILE A 475 8.36 2.51 23.48
CA ILE A 475 7.16 3.15 22.93
C ILE A 475 6.21 2.10 22.35
N SER A 476 4.91 2.36 22.45
CA SER A 476 3.92 1.61 21.67
C SER A 476 4.02 1.99 20.20
N THR A 477 3.93 0.99 19.32
CA THR A 477 3.96 1.15 17.87
C THR A 477 2.82 0.37 17.24
N ASN A 478 2.35 0.84 16.09
CA ASN A 478 1.30 0.17 15.32
C ASN A 478 1.81 -0.49 14.03
N ILE A 479 3.14 -0.61 13.88
CA ILE A 479 3.79 -1.13 12.67
C ILE A 479 5.01 -1.95 13.05
N SER A 480 5.16 -3.10 12.42
CA SER A 480 6.29 -4.01 12.58
C SER A 480 6.84 -4.40 11.21
N LYS A 481 8.17 -4.40 11.10
CA LYS A 481 8.85 -4.79 9.87
C LYS A 481 9.18 -6.28 9.93
N TYR A 482 9.08 -6.97 8.81
CA TYR A 482 9.49 -8.36 8.66
C TYR A 482 10.25 -8.54 7.36
N ARG A 483 11.20 -9.49 7.38
CA ARG A 483 11.76 -10.04 6.14
C ARG A 483 11.01 -11.32 5.79
N VAL A 484 10.46 -11.39 4.59
CA VAL A 484 9.79 -12.57 4.05
C VAL A 484 10.76 -13.27 3.12
N LYS A 485 11.08 -14.53 3.42
CA LYS A 485 12.19 -15.22 2.79
C LYS A 485 11.65 -16.49 2.11
N TYR A 486 11.92 -16.64 0.82
CA TYR A 486 11.46 -17.75 -0.01
C TYR A 486 12.29 -19.02 0.21
N SER A 487 11.63 -20.16 0.24
CA SER A 487 12.21 -21.47 0.48
C SER A 487 11.80 -22.44 -0.63
N ASP A 488 12.78 -22.81 -1.45
CA ASP A 488 12.66 -23.75 -2.58
C ASP A 488 13.35 -25.10 -2.31
N ALA A 489 13.73 -25.30 -1.06
CA ALA A 489 14.46 -26.47 -0.59
C ALA A 489 14.19 -26.61 0.91
N SER A 490 13.03 -27.14 1.26
CA SER A 490 12.65 -27.34 2.66
C SER A 490 11.78 -28.56 2.91
N TRP A 491 11.87 -29.08 4.13
CA TRP A 491 11.08 -30.19 4.61
C TRP A 491 10.28 -29.77 5.83
N LEU A 492 8.98 -30.04 5.84
CA LEU A 492 8.09 -29.77 6.96
C LEU A 492 7.62 -31.09 7.58
N GLY A 493 7.88 -31.27 8.88
CA GLY A 493 7.32 -32.37 9.66
C GLY A 493 5.82 -32.22 9.89
N SER A 494 5.21 -33.22 10.52
CA SER A 494 3.83 -33.17 10.99
C SER A 494 3.73 -32.60 12.41
N ALA A 495 2.52 -32.57 12.96
CA ALA A 495 2.25 -32.09 14.31
C ALA A 495 3.04 -32.89 15.36
N ALA A 496 4.10 -32.26 15.88
CA ALA A 496 5.03 -32.80 16.85
C ALA A 496 4.55 -32.54 18.29
N THR A 497 5.22 -33.17 19.25
CA THR A 497 4.95 -32.94 20.67
C THR A 497 5.44 -31.56 21.08
N VAL A 498 4.56 -30.78 21.72
CA VAL A 498 4.90 -29.48 22.30
C VAL A 498 5.73 -29.69 23.56
N VAL A 499 6.90 -29.06 23.62
CA VAL A 499 7.89 -29.14 24.69
C VAL A 499 8.01 -27.78 25.34
N SER A 500 7.91 -27.74 26.67
CA SER A 500 8.02 -26.53 27.49
C SER A 500 8.70 -26.85 28.82
N SER A 501 9.00 -25.82 29.63
CA SER A 501 9.50 -26.00 31.00
C SER A 501 8.53 -26.79 31.89
N ALA A 502 7.23 -26.79 31.58
CA ALA A 502 6.20 -27.57 32.28
C ALA A 502 6.02 -28.99 31.73
N SER A 503 6.43 -29.24 30.48
CA SER A 503 6.29 -30.53 29.78
C SER A 503 7.55 -30.80 28.95
N THR A 504 8.57 -31.35 29.61
CA THR A 504 9.90 -31.56 29.03
C THR A 504 9.98 -32.82 28.17
N LEU A 505 10.97 -32.90 27.28
CA LEU A 505 11.26 -34.10 26.49
C LEU A 505 12.68 -34.58 26.74
N THR A 506 12.83 -35.82 27.23
CA THR A 506 14.14 -36.46 27.41
C THR A 506 14.45 -37.34 26.21
N ILE A 507 15.57 -37.06 25.54
CA ILE A 507 16.08 -37.88 24.44
C ILE A 507 16.89 -39.06 25.01
N PRO A 508 16.62 -40.30 24.60
CA PRO A 508 17.31 -41.47 25.13
C PRO A 508 18.79 -41.54 24.68
N SER A 509 19.59 -42.33 25.40
CA SER A 509 21.01 -42.58 25.05
C SER A 509 21.20 -43.51 23.84
N SER A 510 20.15 -44.15 23.36
CA SER A 510 20.13 -44.99 22.16
C SER A 510 18.78 -44.86 21.44
N GLY A 511 18.75 -45.11 20.13
CA GLY A 511 17.55 -44.90 19.32
C GLY A 511 17.23 -43.42 19.09
N ASN A 512 18.24 -42.57 19.11
CA ASN A 512 18.18 -41.12 18.96
C ASN A 512 18.78 -40.64 17.64
N THR A 513 18.85 -41.51 16.63
CA THR A 513 19.47 -41.19 15.34
C THR A 513 18.45 -40.76 14.28
N PHE A 514 18.92 -39.95 13.35
CA PHE A 514 18.16 -39.51 12.19
C PHE A 514 19.10 -39.29 10.99
N GLN A 515 18.53 -39.29 9.79
CA GLN A 515 19.25 -39.15 8.54
C GLN A 515 18.50 -38.19 7.61
N VAL A 516 19.25 -37.31 6.96
CA VAL A 516 18.73 -36.35 5.99
C VAL A 516 19.61 -36.34 4.74
N THR A 517 19.02 -35.92 3.63
CA THR A 517 19.76 -35.50 2.43
C THR A 517 19.54 -34.01 2.27
N ILE A 518 20.63 -33.25 2.19
CA ILE A 518 20.62 -31.80 2.02
C ILE A 518 21.35 -31.47 0.73
N ASN A 519 20.67 -30.85 -0.22
CA ASN A 519 21.22 -30.48 -1.52
C ASN A 519 21.94 -31.64 -2.22
N GLY A 520 21.32 -32.83 -2.23
CA GLY A 520 21.89 -34.06 -2.81
C GLY A 520 22.99 -34.74 -1.97
N THR A 521 23.45 -34.14 -0.87
CA THR A 521 24.44 -34.73 0.04
C THR A 521 23.76 -35.42 1.21
N ALA A 522 23.98 -36.73 1.36
CA ALA A 522 23.47 -37.50 2.50
C ALA A 522 24.28 -37.21 3.77
N SER A 523 23.62 -37.01 4.91
CA SER A 523 24.26 -36.73 6.19
C SER A 523 24.97 -37.94 6.81
N GLY A 524 24.60 -39.15 6.39
CA GLY A 524 24.80 -40.36 7.18
C GLY A 524 23.97 -40.33 8.47
N SER A 525 24.26 -41.26 9.39
CA SER A 525 23.58 -41.35 10.69
C SER A 525 24.00 -40.22 11.62
N LEU A 526 23.11 -39.27 11.86
CA LEU A 526 23.27 -38.20 12.86
C LEU A 526 22.59 -38.62 14.17
N ALA A 527 23.03 -38.05 15.29
CA ALA A 527 22.42 -38.29 16.60
C ALA A 527 21.91 -36.97 17.20
N LEU A 528 20.66 -36.97 17.67
CA LEU A 528 20.15 -35.89 18.50
C LEU A 528 20.75 -36.06 19.91
N PRO A 529 21.37 -35.02 20.51
CA PRO A 529 22.03 -35.15 21.80
C PRO A 529 21.12 -35.74 22.90
N ASN A 530 21.68 -36.66 23.69
CA ASN A 530 21.01 -37.17 24.89
C ASN A 530 20.98 -36.05 25.94
N ALA A 531 19.82 -35.40 26.03
CA ALA A 531 19.55 -34.32 26.98
C ALA A 531 18.05 -34.28 27.30
N THR A 532 17.71 -33.53 28.34
CA THR A 532 16.32 -33.13 28.59
C THR A 532 16.13 -31.73 28.05
N TYR A 533 15.24 -31.61 27.08
CA TYR A 533 14.88 -30.35 26.44
C TYR A 533 13.65 -29.76 27.12
N THR A 534 13.69 -28.45 27.32
CA THR A 534 12.59 -27.66 27.89
C THR A 534 11.93 -26.75 26.85
N SER A 535 12.38 -26.79 25.61
CA SER A 535 11.87 -25.99 24.50
C SER A 535 11.93 -26.77 23.19
N ASN A 536 10.92 -26.59 22.32
CA ASN A 536 11.02 -27.03 20.93
C ASN A 536 12.09 -26.24 20.15
N VAL A 537 12.37 -24.98 20.53
CA VAL A 537 13.41 -24.16 19.87
C VAL A 537 14.81 -24.72 20.16
N ASP A 538 15.05 -25.22 21.38
CA ASP A 538 16.30 -25.90 21.73
C ASP A 538 16.48 -27.20 20.93
N ILE A 539 15.40 -27.95 20.73
CA ILE A 539 15.42 -29.18 19.90
C ILE A 539 15.74 -28.81 18.45
N ALA A 540 15.08 -27.77 17.90
CA ALA A 540 15.36 -27.28 16.55
C ALA A 540 16.85 -26.90 16.41
N THR A 541 17.40 -26.17 17.38
CA THR A 541 18.82 -25.79 17.43
C THR A 541 19.74 -27.01 17.49
N ALA A 542 19.37 -28.04 18.25
CA ALA A 542 20.16 -29.27 18.34
C ALA A 542 20.14 -30.09 17.04
N ILE A 543 18.99 -30.16 16.36
CA ILE A 543 18.86 -30.77 15.02
C ILE A 543 19.72 -29.98 14.02
N GLU A 544 19.60 -28.65 14.00
CA GLU A 544 20.38 -27.77 13.13
C GLU A 544 21.89 -27.98 13.31
N THR A 545 22.34 -28.00 14.56
CA THR A 545 23.75 -28.22 14.91
C THR A 545 24.25 -29.58 14.43
N ALA A 546 23.45 -30.63 14.62
CA ALA A 546 23.81 -31.98 14.17
C ALA A 546 23.90 -32.07 12.64
N ILE A 547 22.99 -31.44 11.90
CA ILE A 547 23.00 -31.44 10.44
C ILE A 547 24.18 -30.63 9.89
N ASN A 548 24.39 -29.41 10.39
CA ASN A 548 25.51 -28.56 9.96
C ASN A 548 26.89 -29.10 10.37
N GLY A 549 26.94 -30.02 11.35
CA GLY A 549 28.16 -30.75 11.72
C GLY A 549 28.48 -31.94 10.81
N ALA A 550 27.57 -32.33 9.92
CA ALA A 550 27.76 -33.47 9.03
C ALA A 550 28.76 -33.17 7.91
N SER A 551 29.56 -34.16 7.51
CA SER A 551 30.58 -33.97 6.48
C SER A 551 29.96 -33.60 5.13
N GLY A 552 30.39 -32.47 4.56
CA GLY A 552 29.90 -31.99 3.26
C GLY A 552 28.55 -31.26 3.31
N ILE A 553 27.95 -31.09 4.49
CA ILE A 553 26.71 -30.32 4.67
C ILE A 553 27.02 -29.04 5.45
N SER A 554 26.47 -27.92 5.00
CA SER A 554 26.49 -26.64 5.71
C SER A 554 25.34 -25.77 5.22
N GLY A 555 24.98 -24.75 6.00
CA GLY A 555 23.92 -23.81 5.63
C GLY A 555 22.54 -24.45 5.72
N VAL A 556 22.22 -25.07 6.85
CA VAL A 556 20.88 -25.54 7.18
C VAL A 556 20.33 -24.69 8.32
N GLU A 557 19.07 -24.29 8.20
CA GLU A 557 18.27 -23.70 9.28
C GLU A 557 17.20 -24.71 9.71
N VAL A 558 16.98 -24.86 11.01
CA VAL A 558 15.86 -25.65 11.53
C VAL A 558 14.98 -24.76 12.40
N LYS A 559 13.68 -24.74 12.10
CA LYS A 559 12.71 -23.90 12.79
C LYS A 559 11.63 -24.72 13.46
N TRP A 560 11.23 -24.30 14.65
CA TRP A 560 9.96 -24.69 15.24
C TRP A 560 8.82 -23.83 14.68
N THR A 561 7.84 -24.47 14.05
CA THR A 561 6.65 -23.86 13.42
C THR A 561 5.45 -23.72 14.37
N GLY A 562 5.66 -23.89 15.69
CA GLY A 562 4.60 -23.81 16.68
C GLY A 562 3.87 -25.14 16.83
N SER A 563 3.91 -25.97 15.79
CA SER A 563 3.36 -27.33 15.79
C SER A 563 4.28 -28.37 15.17
N ALA A 564 5.24 -28.01 14.34
CA ALA A 564 6.12 -28.94 13.63
C ALA A 564 7.55 -28.40 13.51
N TYR A 565 8.48 -29.25 13.10
CA TYR A 565 9.83 -28.82 12.74
C TYR A 565 9.94 -28.65 11.24
N LYS A 566 10.55 -27.54 10.81
CA LYS A 566 10.86 -27.26 9.41
C LYS A 566 12.37 -27.20 9.23
N ILE A 567 12.90 -27.98 8.29
CA ILE A 567 14.32 -28.03 7.93
C ILE A 567 14.47 -27.32 6.60
N ILE A 568 15.37 -26.34 6.52
CA ILE A 568 15.51 -25.45 5.36
C ILE A 568 16.97 -25.41 4.93
N SER A 569 17.24 -25.65 3.64
CA SER A 569 18.54 -25.38 3.04
C SER A 569 18.70 -23.87 2.80
N THR A 570 19.85 -23.31 3.15
CA THR A 570 20.21 -21.91 2.84
C THR A 570 21.02 -21.76 1.56
N ALA A 571 21.26 -22.86 0.83
CA ALA A 571 21.97 -22.81 -0.44
C ALA A 571 21.13 -22.09 -1.51
N THR A 572 21.74 -21.22 -2.31
CA THR A 572 21.02 -20.46 -3.35
C THR A 572 20.86 -21.24 -4.65
N SER A 573 21.73 -22.20 -4.96
CA SER A 573 21.49 -23.14 -6.07
C SER A 573 20.54 -24.25 -5.61
N SER A 574 19.28 -24.23 -6.08
CA SER A 574 18.21 -25.14 -5.65
C SER A 574 18.60 -26.63 -5.75
N GLN A 575 18.45 -27.35 -4.63
CA GLN A 575 18.41 -28.81 -4.48
C GLN A 575 17.69 -29.17 -3.16
N ASP A 576 17.11 -30.38 -3.09
CA ASP A 576 16.08 -30.76 -2.11
C ASP A 576 16.59 -30.97 -0.67
N VAL A 577 15.64 -30.89 0.28
CA VAL A 577 15.79 -31.34 1.67
C VAL A 577 14.89 -32.54 1.88
N VAL A 578 15.46 -33.69 2.22
CA VAL A 578 14.70 -34.93 2.44
C VAL A 578 15.07 -35.57 3.76
N VAL A 579 14.07 -35.90 4.58
CA VAL A 579 14.26 -36.76 5.77
C VAL A 579 14.15 -38.21 5.35
N THR A 580 15.24 -38.97 5.48
CA THR A 580 15.33 -40.34 4.95
C THR A 580 15.09 -41.41 6.00
N ALA A 581 15.48 -41.17 7.25
CA ALA A 581 15.22 -42.08 8.36
C ALA A 581 15.22 -41.34 9.69
N VAL A 582 14.38 -41.79 10.63
CA VAL A 582 14.35 -41.31 12.01
C VAL A 582 14.07 -42.50 12.92
N ASP A 583 14.83 -42.65 14.00
CA ASP A 583 14.59 -43.71 14.97
C ASP A 583 13.24 -43.52 15.69
N SER A 584 12.56 -44.64 15.91
CA SER A 584 11.21 -44.67 16.50
C SER A 584 11.09 -43.95 17.85
N ALA A 585 12.14 -43.94 18.68
CA ALA A 585 12.09 -43.33 20.02
C ALA A 585 11.98 -41.80 19.96
N ILE A 586 12.61 -41.15 18.98
CA ILE A 586 12.47 -39.71 18.77
C ILE A 586 11.35 -39.39 17.78
N GLU A 587 11.07 -40.26 16.80
CA GLU A 587 10.02 -40.04 15.79
C GLU A 587 8.62 -40.01 16.39
N ALA A 588 8.39 -40.70 17.52
CA ALA A 588 7.14 -40.59 18.27
C ALA A 588 6.82 -39.14 18.69
N ASN A 589 7.84 -38.30 18.86
CA ASN A 589 7.73 -36.92 19.31
C ASN A 589 7.98 -35.90 18.19
N LEU A 590 8.97 -36.14 17.32
CA LEU A 590 9.41 -35.17 16.29
C LEU A 590 8.57 -35.21 15.01
N LYS A 591 8.02 -36.38 14.65
CA LYS A 591 7.10 -36.56 13.50
C LYS A 591 7.65 -36.05 12.16
N LEU A 592 8.90 -36.37 11.84
CA LEU A 592 9.58 -35.84 10.66
C LEU A 592 9.42 -36.71 9.42
N THR A 593 9.12 -38.00 9.56
CA THR A 593 9.07 -38.94 8.43
C THR A 593 7.79 -38.81 7.60
N THR A 594 7.84 -39.24 6.34
CA THR A 594 6.67 -39.29 5.44
C THR A 594 5.52 -40.13 5.98
N THR A 595 5.83 -41.22 6.69
CA THR A 595 4.81 -42.07 7.33
C THR A 595 4.03 -41.34 8.43
N ASN A 596 4.66 -40.36 9.08
CA ASN A 596 4.02 -39.51 10.08
C ASN A 596 3.47 -38.20 9.49
N GLY A 597 3.49 -38.03 8.16
CA GLY A 597 2.96 -36.85 7.47
C GLY A 597 3.99 -35.76 7.17
N GLY A 598 5.28 -36.00 7.42
CA GLY A 598 6.34 -35.10 6.95
C GLY A 598 6.46 -35.09 5.43
N ALA A 599 6.72 -33.93 4.84
CA ALA A 599 6.78 -33.79 3.39
C ALA A 599 7.71 -32.64 2.97
N GLU A 600 8.12 -32.66 1.71
CA GLU A 600 8.70 -31.50 1.06
C GLU A 600 7.73 -30.32 1.15
N SER A 601 8.28 -29.15 1.45
CA SER A 601 7.57 -27.91 1.68
C SER A 601 8.16 -26.78 0.82
N ASP A 602 8.57 -27.12 -0.40
CA ASP A 602 9.12 -26.15 -1.35
C ASP A 602 8.08 -25.12 -1.78
N HIS A 603 8.56 -24.02 -2.35
CA HIS A 603 7.75 -22.87 -2.73
C HIS A 603 7.04 -22.22 -1.54
N SER A 604 7.62 -22.35 -0.34
CA SER A 604 7.08 -21.78 0.89
C SER A 604 7.82 -20.51 1.29
N PHE A 605 7.26 -19.80 2.28
CA PHE A 605 7.87 -18.61 2.84
C PHE A 605 7.93 -18.71 4.35
N ASP A 606 8.95 -18.10 4.92
CA ASP A 606 9.07 -17.92 6.36
C ASP A 606 9.35 -16.44 6.67
N LEU A 607 8.81 -15.99 7.79
CA LEU A 607 9.11 -14.68 8.36
C LEU A 607 10.42 -14.74 9.16
N TYR A 608 11.17 -13.65 9.06
CA TYR A 608 12.42 -13.40 9.78
C TYR A 608 12.36 -12.01 10.41
N ASP A 609 13.19 -11.81 11.42
CA ASP A 609 13.47 -10.49 11.97
C ASP A 609 13.87 -9.52 10.83
N PRO A 610 13.67 -8.20 10.97
CA PRO A 610 14.02 -7.22 9.93
C PRO A 610 15.46 -7.30 9.40
N SER A 611 16.39 -7.77 10.22
CA SER A 611 17.79 -7.99 9.85
C SER A 611 18.00 -9.21 8.94
N GLY A 612 17.02 -10.10 8.86
CA GLY A 612 17.08 -11.38 8.16
C GLY A 612 17.78 -12.50 8.93
N ALA A 613 18.10 -12.29 10.21
CA ALA A 613 18.78 -13.26 11.05
C ALA A 613 17.89 -14.46 11.42
N SER A 614 18.50 -15.65 11.56
CA SER A 614 17.84 -16.87 12.05
C SER A 614 17.82 -16.90 13.58
N SER A 615 16.81 -17.55 14.14
CA SER A 615 16.57 -17.64 15.58
C SER A 615 15.97 -18.98 16.02
N GLY A 616 16.03 -20.03 15.18
CA GLY A 616 15.49 -21.36 15.50
C GLY A 616 13.96 -21.43 15.65
N ARG A 617 13.28 -20.28 15.65
CA ARG A 617 11.82 -20.13 15.72
C ARG A 617 11.28 -19.64 14.38
N GLN A 618 10.03 -19.99 14.08
CA GLN A 618 9.26 -19.28 13.07
C GLN A 618 8.54 -18.10 13.74
N ILE A 619 8.56 -16.96 13.06
CA ILE A 619 7.82 -15.76 13.45
C ILE A 619 6.42 -15.87 12.87
N TYR A 620 5.38 -15.62 13.67
CA TYR A 620 3.99 -15.73 13.23
C TYR A 620 3.33 -14.37 13.11
N LEU A 621 2.48 -14.29 12.10
CA LEU A 621 1.39 -13.32 12.04
C LEU A 621 0.13 -14.14 11.81
N ASN A 622 -0.78 -14.16 12.78
CA ASN A 622 -2.05 -14.83 12.58
C ASN A 622 -2.77 -14.17 11.39
N ASP A 623 -3.43 -14.99 10.59
CA ASP A 623 -4.22 -14.57 9.44
C ASP A 623 -3.44 -13.98 8.26
N VAL A 624 -2.11 -14.06 8.22
CA VAL A 624 -1.31 -13.70 7.04
C VAL A 624 -0.66 -14.96 6.47
N ASN A 625 -0.80 -15.16 5.17
CA ASN A 625 -0.17 -16.29 4.49
C ASN A 625 0.46 -15.84 3.16
N PHE A 626 1.62 -16.40 2.86
CA PHE A 626 2.40 -16.13 1.65
C PHE A 626 2.57 -17.43 0.88
N GLN A 627 2.24 -17.41 -0.41
CA GLN A 627 2.28 -18.61 -1.24
C GLN A 627 2.81 -18.30 -2.63
N TRP A 628 3.67 -19.19 -3.14
CA TRP A 628 4.29 -19.06 -4.45
C TRP A 628 3.81 -20.12 -5.42
N ASN A 629 3.24 -19.70 -6.55
CA ASN A 629 2.78 -20.62 -7.58
C ASN A 629 3.92 -20.85 -8.54
N SER A 630 4.53 -22.01 -8.47
CA SER A 630 5.67 -22.34 -9.32
C SER A 630 5.31 -22.54 -10.80
N THR A 631 4.03 -22.79 -11.09
CA THR A 631 3.52 -22.95 -12.46
C THR A 631 3.17 -21.60 -13.07
N ASP A 632 2.36 -20.79 -12.38
CA ASP A 632 1.94 -19.46 -12.84
C ASP A 632 2.99 -18.37 -12.57
N LYS A 633 4.01 -18.70 -11.76
CA LYS A 633 5.14 -17.85 -11.36
C LYS A 633 4.68 -16.55 -10.73
N ASN A 634 3.76 -16.64 -9.78
CA ASN A 634 3.26 -15.47 -9.06
C ASN A 634 3.12 -15.73 -7.56
N ILE A 635 3.17 -14.65 -6.79
CA ILE A 635 2.93 -14.66 -5.35
C ILE A 635 1.49 -14.29 -5.03
N SER A 636 0.91 -14.97 -4.05
CA SER A 636 -0.35 -14.61 -3.41
C SER A 636 -0.10 -14.35 -1.93
N ILE A 637 -0.52 -13.17 -1.47
CA ILE A 637 -0.48 -12.78 -0.05
C ILE A 637 -1.91 -12.69 0.44
N THR A 638 -2.33 -13.68 1.21
CA THR A 638 -3.71 -13.86 1.66
C THR A 638 -3.89 -13.38 3.09
N ARG A 639 -4.99 -12.66 3.36
CA ARG A 639 -5.31 -12.10 4.67
C ARG A 639 -6.78 -12.22 5.03
N LYS A 640 -7.15 -12.65 6.23
CA LYS A 640 -8.57 -12.65 6.63
C LYS A 640 -9.01 -11.24 7.03
N THR A 641 -10.18 -10.79 6.54
CA THR A 641 -10.70 -9.41 6.71
C THR A 641 -11.60 -9.21 7.93
N ASP A 642 -11.92 -10.27 8.67
CA ASP A 642 -12.88 -10.27 9.78
C ASP A 642 -12.27 -10.22 11.16
N THR A 643 -10.97 -10.48 11.25
CA THR A 643 -10.18 -10.09 12.39
C THR A 643 -9.88 -8.60 12.22
N ALA A 644 -10.67 -7.72 12.87
CA ALA A 644 -10.54 -6.27 12.70
C ALA A 644 -9.76 -5.62 13.86
N PRO A 645 -8.77 -4.75 13.55
CA PRO A 645 -8.22 -4.42 12.27
C PRO A 645 -7.35 -5.57 11.81
N LEU A 646 -6.79 -5.34 10.65
CA LEU A 646 -6.09 -6.34 9.89
C LEU A 646 -4.62 -6.17 10.12
N HIS A 647 -3.87 -7.26 9.95
CA HIS A 647 -2.50 -7.18 9.52
C HIS A 647 -2.47 -6.54 8.12
N GLU A 648 -2.56 -5.20 8.08
CA GLU A 648 -2.43 -4.43 6.84
C GLU A 648 -0.98 -4.51 6.40
N ILE A 649 -0.74 -5.05 5.21
CA ILE A 649 0.60 -5.21 4.66
C ILE A 649 0.87 -4.08 3.68
N SER A 650 2.04 -3.47 3.83
CA SER A 650 2.68 -2.61 2.86
C SER A 650 4.09 -3.12 2.60
N PHE A 651 4.64 -2.79 1.44
CA PHE A 651 5.97 -3.23 1.07
C PHE A 651 7.01 -2.19 1.46
N VAL A 652 8.20 -2.67 1.84
CA VAL A 652 9.37 -1.80 1.84
C VAL A 652 9.82 -1.67 0.39
N GLU A 653 10.08 -0.44 -0.03
CA GLU A 653 10.51 -0.13 -1.40
C GLU A 653 11.92 -0.72 -1.65
N ASP A 654 11.97 -1.80 -2.44
CA ASP A 654 13.20 -2.47 -2.87
C ASP A 654 12.94 -3.22 -4.19
N SER A 655 13.07 -2.51 -5.30
CA SER A 655 12.80 -3.05 -6.64
C SER A 655 13.65 -4.28 -6.97
N THR A 656 14.87 -4.37 -6.42
CA THR A 656 15.79 -5.50 -6.69
C THR A 656 15.22 -6.81 -6.18
N ASN A 657 14.49 -6.75 -5.05
CA ASN A 657 13.99 -7.90 -4.33
C ASN A 657 12.50 -8.12 -4.57
N ASN A 658 11.69 -7.06 -4.54
CA ASN A 658 10.24 -7.16 -4.72
C ASN A 658 9.86 -7.68 -6.12
N GLU A 659 10.54 -7.21 -7.17
CA GLU A 659 10.19 -7.57 -8.55
C GLU A 659 10.46 -9.04 -8.88
N LYS A 660 11.34 -9.73 -8.13
CA LYS A 660 11.55 -11.19 -8.25
C LYS A 660 10.28 -11.98 -7.95
N PHE A 661 9.38 -11.41 -7.16
CA PHE A 661 8.10 -11.99 -6.77
C PHE A 661 6.92 -11.38 -7.53
N GLY A 662 7.18 -10.57 -8.56
CA GLY A 662 6.12 -9.89 -9.32
C GLY A 662 5.46 -8.75 -8.55
N ILE A 663 6.12 -8.24 -7.51
CA ILE A 663 5.65 -7.11 -6.72
C ILE A 663 6.38 -5.87 -7.20
N LYS A 664 5.76 -5.13 -8.12
CA LYS A 664 6.24 -3.84 -8.57
C LYS A 664 5.48 -2.75 -7.84
N VAL A 665 6.15 -1.93 -7.04
CA VAL A 665 5.51 -0.96 -6.15
C VAL A 665 6.20 0.41 -6.15
N HIS A 666 5.44 1.44 -5.83
CA HIS A 666 5.89 2.82 -5.68
C HIS A 666 5.24 3.46 -4.45
N PRO A 667 5.91 4.41 -3.76
CA PRO A 667 5.29 5.17 -2.66
C PRO A 667 4.20 6.15 -3.12
N TYR A 668 3.76 6.11 -4.38
CA TYR A 668 2.75 7.01 -4.92
C TYR A 668 1.44 6.27 -5.17
N THR A 669 0.32 6.88 -4.77
CA THR A 669 -1.01 6.50 -5.23
C THR A 669 -1.32 7.27 -6.50
N ILE A 670 -1.69 6.58 -7.58
CA ILE A 670 -1.98 7.19 -8.88
C ILE A 670 -3.39 6.80 -9.34
N GLY A 671 -4.17 7.77 -9.81
CA GLY A 671 -5.54 7.55 -10.25
C GLY A 671 -6.05 8.60 -11.22
N LEU A 672 -7.09 8.24 -11.98
CA LEU A 672 -7.86 9.23 -12.75
C LEU A 672 -8.90 9.86 -11.83
N VAL A 673 -8.91 11.19 -11.74
CA VAL A 673 -9.88 11.96 -10.96
C VAL A 673 -10.23 13.21 -11.75
N ASP A 674 -11.53 13.48 -11.91
CA ASP A 674 -12.04 14.58 -12.73
C ASP A 674 -11.43 14.58 -14.15
N SER A 675 -11.29 13.38 -14.73
CA SER A 675 -10.65 13.13 -16.04
C SER A 675 -9.16 13.53 -16.14
N LYS A 676 -8.48 13.76 -15.01
CA LYS A 676 -7.03 14.07 -14.93
C LYS A 676 -6.29 12.97 -14.15
N ILE A 677 -5.01 12.73 -14.45
CA ILE A 677 -4.19 11.85 -13.60
C ILE A 677 -3.81 12.63 -12.36
N ARG A 678 -4.15 12.12 -11.17
CA ARG A 678 -3.62 12.59 -9.90
C ARG A 678 -2.61 11.59 -9.36
N VAL A 679 -1.44 12.08 -9.01
CA VAL A 679 -0.38 11.35 -8.31
C VAL A 679 -0.25 11.95 -6.92
N LEU A 680 -0.44 11.12 -5.89
CA LEU A 680 -0.32 11.49 -4.49
C LEU A 680 0.87 10.77 -3.86
N SER A 681 1.72 11.52 -3.19
CA SER A 681 2.84 10.99 -2.42
C SER A 681 2.42 10.45 -1.06
N ASN A 682 2.76 9.19 -0.76
CA ASN A 682 2.48 8.56 0.54
C ASN A 682 3.69 8.58 1.50
N ASN A 683 4.83 9.13 1.06
CA ASN A 683 6.06 9.22 1.87
C ASN A 683 6.42 10.66 2.27
N GLY A 684 5.56 11.65 1.96
CA GLY A 684 5.76 13.06 2.28
C GLY A 684 6.84 13.76 1.44
N LYS A 685 7.34 13.11 0.37
CA LYS A 685 8.28 13.72 -0.58
C LYS A 685 7.53 14.27 -1.79
N PRO A 686 8.02 15.35 -2.43
CA PRO A 686 7.44 15.84 -3.66
C PRO A 686 7.34 14.77 -4.75
N VAL A 687 6.30 14.84 -5.56
CA VAL A 687 6.10 13.96 -6.72
C VAL A 687 7.10 14.31 -7.81
N ASN A 688 7.89 13.32 -8.22
CA ASN A 688 8.83 13.43 -9.33
C ASN A 688 8.32 12.63 -10.54
N ILE A 689 8.37 13.25 -11.72
CA ILE A 689 8.12 12.61 -13.01
C ILE A 689 9.28 12.95 -13.96
N ASN A 690 9.60 12.02 -14.85
CA ASN A 690 10.65 12.21 -15.86
C ASN A 690 10.16 11.79 -17.26
N PHE A 691 10.87 12.24 -18.28
CA PHE A 691 10.67 11.86 -19.68
C PHE A 691 11.99 11.28 -20.17
N ASP A 692 11.99 10.03 -20.66
CA ASP A 692 13.23 9.37 -21.09
C ASP A 692 13.73 10.00 -22.41
N ALA A 693 14.90 10.63 -22.37
CA ALA A 693 15.53 11.29 -23.51
C ALA A 693 15.94 10.33 -24.64
N ASN A 694 16.13 9.03 -24.36
CA ASN A 694 16.51 8.03 -25.38
C ASN A 694 15.32 7.51 -26.18
N VAL A 695 14.11 7.63 -25.61
CA VAL A 695 12.84 7.31 -26.27
C VAL A 695 12.25 8.57 -26.92
N SER A 696 12.56 9.75 -26.38
CA SER A 696 12.29 11.07 -26.96
C SER A 696 13.22 11.40 -28.15
N LYS A 697 13.13 10.67 -29.25
CA LYS A 697 13.69 11.13 -30.55
C LYS A 697 12.71 12.03 -31.32
N GLY A 698 12.02 12.91 -30.59
CA GLY A 698 11.15 13.96 -31.11
C GLY A 698 11.90 15.31 -31.26
N ARG A 699 11.53 16.11 -32.26
CA ARG A 699 12.24 17.29 -32.78
C ARG A 699 11.53 18.62 -32.48
N ILE A 700 11.37 19.14 -31.25
CA ILE A 700 11.11 20.58 -30.91
C ILE A 700 11.01 20.83 -29.39
N GLY A 701 11.18 22.10 -28.98
CA GLY A 701 11.44 22.58 -27.63
C GLY A 701 10.28 22.61 -26.62
N HIS A 702 10.70 22.78 -25.36
CA HIS A 702 9.88 22.78 -24.15
C HIS A 702 9.32 24.18 -23.86
N SER A 703 8.04 24.29 -23.50
CA SER A 703 7.45 25.53 -22.95
C SER A 703 7.11 25.32 -21.47
N ILE A 704 7.51 26.26 -20.61
CA ILE A 704 7.14 26.29 -19.19
C ILE A 704 6.26 27.52 -19.01
N GLU A 705 5.03 27.33 -18.52
CA GLU A 705 4.12 28.41 -18.13
C GLU A 705 4.16 28.53 -16.60
N LEU A 706 4.40 29.74 -16.10
CA LEU A 706 4.50 30.03 -14.68
C LEU A 706 3.44 31.09 -14.35
N GLU A 707 2.43 30.70 -13.59
CA GLU A 707 1.37 31.59 -13.12
C GLU A 707 1.58 31.99 -11.66
N ASN A 708 0.99 33.12 -11.24
CA ASN A 708 1.03 33.60 -9.86
C ASN A 708 2.46 33.72 -9.29
N LEU A 709 3.42 34.11 -10.13
CA LEU A 709 4.79 34.34 -9.71
C LEU A 709 4.82 35.43 -8.62
N PRO A 710 5.63 35.25 -7.56
CA PRO A 710 5.88 36.33 -6.61
C PRO A 710 6.46 37.54 -7.35
N ALA A 711 6.31 38.73 -6.78
CA ALA A 711 6.86 39.97 -7.33
C ALA A 711 8.39 40.04 -7.16
N GLU A 712 9.10 39.07 -7.73
CA GLU A 712 10.56 38.89 -7.64
C GLU A 712 11.14 38.49 -9.02
N GLU A 713 12.46 38.43 -9.12
CA GLU A 713 13.17 38.09 -10.36
C GLU A 713 13.06 36.59 -10.69
N LEU A 714 12.61 36.26 -11.92
CA LEU A 714 12.65 34.89 -12.44
C LEU A 714 13.99 34.62 -13.12
N ILE A 715 14.83 33.77 -12.50
CA ILE A 715 16.10 33.31 -13.09
C ILE A 715 15.93 31.91 -13.68
N ILE A 716 16.16 31.77 -14.99
CA ILE A 716 16.12 30.48 -15.70
C ILE A 716 17.54 30.05 -16.06
N ILE A 717 17.99 28.90 -15.55
CA ILE A 717 19.30 28.31 -15.86
C ILE A 717 19.11 27.06 -16.73
N VAL A 718 19.68 27.07 -17.93
CA VAL A 718 19.58 25.96 -18.88
C VAL A 718 20.91 25.21 -18.97
N LYS A 719 20.94 23.90 -18.62
CA LYS A 719 22.15 23.05 -18.67
C LYS A 719 22.01 21.86 -19.64
N GLY A 720 23.12 21.48 -20.29
CA GLY A 720 23.29 20.26 -21.12
C GLY A 720 23.96 20.53 -22.49
N GLY A 721 24.79 19.59 -22.98
CA GLY A 721 25.61 19.76 -24.20
C GLY A 721 24.83 19.71 -25.54
N GLY A 722 25.30 20.46 -26.54
CA GLY A 722 24.70 20.60 -27.89
C GLY A 722 24.51 22.07 -28.32
N ALA A 723 24.41 22.33 -29.62
CA ALA A 723 24.31 23.68 -30.21
C ALA A 723 23.08 24.50 -29.76
N ALA A 724 23.18 25.83 -29.89
CA ALA A 724 22.26 26.89 -29.49
C ALA A 724 20.80 26.46 -29.24
N ARG A 725 20.38 26.56 -27.97
CA ARG A 725 18.99 26.36 -27.55
C ARG A 725 18.21 27.64 -27.84
N ARG A 726 17.17 27.55 -28.67
CA ARG A 726 16.23 28.66 -28.88
C ARG A 726 15.31 28.72 -27.66
N LEU A 727 15.52 29.70 -26.79
CA LEU A 727 14.61 30.03 -25.70
C LEU A 727 13.67 31.14 -26.19
N SER A 728 12.37 30.92 -26.09
CA SER A 728 11.36 31.96 -26.26
C SER A 728 10.56 32.05 -24.98
N ALA A 729 10.44 33.24 -24.42
CA ALA A 729 9.60 33.52 -23.27
C ALA A 729 8.54 34.54 -23.67
N SER A 730 7.29 34.29 -23.26
CA SER A 730 6.23 35.29 -23.25
C SER A 730 5.75 35.40 -21.82
N PHE A 731 5.62 36.61 -21.32
CA PHE A 731 5.00 36.88 -20.03
C PHE A 731 3.79 37.76 -20.26
N THR A 732 2.77 37.58 -19.44
CA THR A 732 1.63 38.48 -19.37
C THR A 732 1.68 39.15 -18.01
N THR A 733 1.77 40.47 -17.98
CA THR A 733 1.57 41.19 -16.74
C THR A 733 0.09 41.13 -16.43
N LYS A 734 -0.28 40.52 -15.30
CA LYS A 734 -1.58 40.80 -14.71
C LYS A 734 -1.52 42.26 -14.29
N ASP A 735 -2.35 43.11 -14.91
CA ASP A 735 -2.56 44.44 -14.37
C ASP A 735 -2.94 44.25 -12.90
N LEU A 736 -2.06 44.69 -12.01
CA LEU A 736 -2.53 44.99 -10.66
C LEU A 736 -3.72 45.92 -10.88
N PRO A 737 -4.92 45.62 -10.35
CA PRO A 737 -5.98 46.59 -10.40
C PRO A 737 -5.35 47.89 -9.94
N ASN A 738 -5.39 48.90 -10.81
CA ASN A 738 -4.83 50.20 -10.53
C ASN A 738 -5.46 50.59 -9.19
N GLU A 739 -4.74 50.43 -8.09
CA GLU A 739 -5.18 51.07 -6.86
C GLU A 739 -5.03 52.52 -7.24
N GLU A 740 -6.16 53.17 -7.53
CA GLU A 740 -6.26 54.61 -7.70
C GLU A 740 -5.30 55.24 -6.68
N GLU A 741 -4.40 56.10 -7.17
CA GLU A 741 -3.47 56.85 -6.33
C GLU A 741 -4.21 57.27 -5.07
N LYS A 742 -3.81 56.74 -3.90
CA LYS A 742 -4.54 57.07 -2.68
C LYS A 742 -4.19 58.51 -2.35
N ASP A 743 -5.18 59.39 -2.44
CA ASP A 743 -5.03 60.83 -2.18
C ASP A 743 -4.18 61.09 -0.93
N ASN A 744 -3.23 62.02 -1.02
CA ASN A 744 -2.46 62.45 0.14
C ASN A 744 -3.42 63.11 1.15
N LEU A 745 -3.50 62.61 2.38
CA LEU A 745 -4.45 63.11 3.39
C LEU A 745 -3.75 63.84 4.54
N THR A 746 -4.29 65.01 4.89
CA THR A 746 -3.91 65.77 6.08
C THR A 746 -5.03 65.76 7.11
N PHE A 747 -4.72 65.40 8.35
CA PHE A 747 -5.64 65.41 9.49
C PHE A 747 -5.25 66.56 10.42
N THR A 748 -6.17 67.48 10.71
CA THR A 748 -5.93 68.56 11.67
C THR A 748 -6.99 68.53 12.77
N VAL A 749 -6.57 68.55 14.04
CA VAL A 749 -7.48 68.68 15.18
C VAL A 749 -8.04 70.10 15.21
N ASP A 750 -9.35 70.23 15.43
CA ASP A 750 -10.04 71.51 15.43
C ASP A 750 -9.39 72.52 16.40
N LYS A 751 -9.47 73.79 16.04
CA LYS A 751 -8.83 74.89 16.78
C LYS A 751 -9.41 75.09 18.18
N THR A 752 -10.63 74.63 18.42
CA THR A 752 -11.37 74.83 19.68
C THR A 752 -11.86 73.54 20.32
N ASN A 753 -11.95 72.44 19.56
CA ASN A 753 -12.43 71.14 20.05
C ASN A 753 -11.40 70.02 19.80
N ASN A 754 -10.76 69.53 20.86
CA ASN A 754 -9.75 68.47 20.77
C ASN A 754 -10.30 67.08 20.41
N LYS A 755 -11.63 66.92 20.33
CA LYS A 755 -12.28 65.69 19.82
C LYS A 755 -12.74 65.83 18.37
N LEU A 756 -12.74 67.00 17.74
CA LEU A 756 -13.12 67.16 16.33
C LEU A 756 -11.86 67.19 15.46
N ILE A 757 -11.85 66.39 14.40
CA ILE A 757 -10.77 66.38 13.40
C ILE A 757 -11.32 66.74 12.01
N HIS A 758 -10.55 67.56 11.32
CA HIS A 758 -10.76 67.97 9.93
C HIS A 758 -9.83 67.15 9.05
N ILE A 759 -10.39 66.37 8.12
CA ILE A 759 -9.61 65.63 7.12
C ILE A 759 -9.65 66.41 5.81
N LYS A 760 -8.47 66.74 5.32
CA LYS A 760 -8.27 67.51 4.10
C LYS A 760 -7.48 66.71 3.08
N ASP A 761 -7.82 66.96 1.83
CA ASP A 761 -6.95 66.65 0.71
C ASP A 761 -5.70 67.51 0.84
N THR A 762 -4.52 66.90 0.78
CA THR A 762 -3.25 67.61 1.04
C THR A 762 -2.86 68.51 -0.12
N ASP A 763 -3.25 68.14 -1.34
CA ASP A 763 -2.82 68.83 -2.57
C ASP A 763 -3.74 70.01 -2.90
N THR A 764 -5.03 69.88 -2.64
CA THR A 764 -6.03 70.94 -2.87
C THR A 764 -6.37 71.73 -1.59
N GLY A 765 -6.09 71.19 -0.40
CA GLY A 765 -6.44 71.81 0.88
C GLY A 765 -7.93 71.79 1.22
N HIS A 766 -8.75 71.18 0.37
CA HIS A 766 -10.20 71.06 0.56
C HIS A 766 -10.52 70.08 1.68
N THR A 767 -11.53 70.42 2.50
CA THR A 767 -11.98 69.53 3.58
C THR A 767 -12.84 68.43 2.99
N ILE A 768 -12.32 67.20 3.02
CA ILE A 768 -12.99 66.00 2.50
C ILE A 768 -14.03 65.54 3.52
N ALA A 769 -13.72 65.63 4.81
CA ALA A 769 -14.64 65.23 5.87
C ALA A 769 -14.24 65.78 7.23
N GLU A 770 -15.21 65.80 8.15
CA GLU A 770 -14.97 66.02 9.57
C GLU A 770 -15.39 64.79 10.36
N ARG A 771 -14.66 64.45 11.42
CA ARG A 771 -14.98 63.33 12.33
C ARG A 771 -14.79 63.76 13.78
N THR A 772 -15.73 63.36 14.63
CA THR A 772 -15.51 63.44 16.08
C THR A 772 -14.87 62.15 16.56
N LEU A 773 -13.69 62.25 17.18
CA LEU A 773 -12.96 61.15 17.79
C LEU A 773 -13.78 60.54 18.92
N SER A 774 -13.99 59.22 18.85
CA SER A 774 -14.51 58.43 19.97
C SER A 774 -13.48 58.38 21.10
N ASP A 775 -13.90 57.94 22.31
CA ASP A 775 -12.99 57.81 23.46
C ASP A 775 -11.84 56.80 23.24
N THR A 776 -11.89 56.02 22.14
CA THR A 776 -10.82 55.09 21.72
C THR A 776 -9.84 55.68 20.71
N GLY A 777 -10.08 56.90 20.20
CA GLY A 777 -9.23 57.58 19.20
C GLY A 777 -9.26 56.95 17.80
N ARG A 778 -10.18 56.00 17.53
CA ARG A 778 -10.30 55.29 16.25
C ARG A 778 -11.31 55.95 15.32
N PHE A 779 -10.97 56.04 14.04
CA PHE A 779 -11.86 56.51 12.97
C PHE A 779 -11.52 55.87 11.62
N LYS A 780 -12.47 55.90 10.68
CA LYS A 780 -12.31 55.39 9.31
C LYS A 780 -12.55 56.49 8.29
N ILE A 781 -11.72 56.55 7.26
CA ILE A 781 -11.88 57.47 6.14
C ILE A 781 -11.13 56.99 4.90
N ALA A 782 -11.73 57.17 3.71
CA ALA A 782 -11.09 56.90 2.41
C ALA A 782 -10.38 55.53 2.35
N GLY A 783 -11.01 54.48 2.88
CA GLY A 783 -10.42 53.12 2.92
C GLY A 783 -9.43 52.85 4.07
N TYR A 784 -8.94 53.88 4.77
CA TYR A 784 -8.04 53.73 5.91
C TYR A 784 -8.77 53.49 7.24
N ASN A 785 -8.21 52.60 8.07
CA ASN A 785 -8.59 52.40 9.47
C ASN A 785 -7.49 52.99 10.36
N LEU A 786 -7.74 54.16 10.96
CA LEU A 786 -6.72 54.91 11.70
C LEU A 786 -7.03 54.98 13.20
N LYS A 787 -5.98 55.05 14.02
CA LYS A 787 -6.06 55.27 15.46
C LYS A 787 -5.04 56.30 15.90
N ILE A 788 -5.49 57.37 16.56
CA ILE A 788 -4.60 58.29 17.28
C ILE A 788 -4.38 57.71 18.68
N ASN A 789 -3.14 57.34 18.98
CA ASN A 789 -2.74 56.92 20.33
C ASN A 789 -2.25 58.15 21.12
N GLY A 790 -2.95 58.49 22.21
CA GLY A 790 -2.65 59.66 23.06
C GLY A 790 -3.84 60.61 23.19
N THR A 791 -3.67 61.72 23.91
CA THR A 791 -4.67 62.79 23.99
C THR A 791 -4.29 63.89 22.99
N PRO A 792 -5.01 64.04 21.86
CA PRO A 792 -4.72 65.09 20.89
C PRO A 792 -4.91 66.48 21.50
N LYS A 793 -4.07 67.43 21.10
CA LYS A 793 -4.23 68.86 21.40
C LYS A 793 -4.86 69.57 20.21
N VAL A 794 -5.55 70.68 20.48
CA VAL A 794 -6.11 71.53 19.43
C VAL A 794 -5.00 71.96 18.47
N GLN A 795 -5.30 71.96 17.17
CA GLN A 795 -4.36 72.27 16.09
C GLN A 795 -3.22 71.26 15.82
N ASP A 796 -3.19 70.09 16.47
CA ASP A 796 -2.27 69.02 16.04
C ASP A 796 -2.56 68.62 14.59
N SER A 797 -1.52 68.34 13.80
CA SER A 797 -1.64 67.98 12.39
C SER A 797 -0.81 66.74 12.04
N PHE A 798 -1.37 65.85 11.23
CA PHE A 798 -0.75 64.61 10.76
C PHE A 798 -0.96 64.47 9.25
N THR A 799 0.02 63.94 8.54
CA THR A 799 -0.03 63.74 7.08
C THR A 799 0.21 62.27 6.74
N ILE A 800 -0.58 61.74 5.83
CA ILE A 800 -0.34 60.46 5.15
C ILE A 800 -0.03 60.82 3.70
N SER A 801 1.18 60.50 3.26
CA SER A 801 1.62 60.70 1.89
C SER A 801 2.27 59.43 1.35
N ASP A 802 2.27 59.29 0.03
CA ASP A 802 3.04 58.24 -0.63
C ASP A 802 4.55 58.37 -0.36
N ASN A 803 5.25 57.25 -0.45
CA ASN A 803 6.71 57.19 -0.29
C ASN A 803 7.42 57.68 -1.56
N LEU A 804 7.16 58.93 -1.94
CA LEU A 804 7.78 59.60 -3.09
C LEU A 804 9.27 59.83 -2.80
N GLY A 805 10.15 59.12 -3.55
CA GLY A 805 11.61 59.24 -3.39
C GLY A 805 12.25 58.34 -2.34
N GLY A 806 11.53 57.32 -1.83
CA GLY A 806 12.12 56.28 -0.99
C GLY A 806 13.13 55.39 -1.73
N VAL A 807 14.06 54.77 -1.00
CA VAL A 807 15.00 53.78 -1.57
C VAL A 807 14.19 52.64 -2.20
N GLY A 808 14.22 52.53 -3.54
CA GLY A 808 13.44 51.55 -4.32
C GLY A 808 12.38 52.13 -5.26
N ASP A 809 12.21 53.46 -5.35
CA ASP A 809 11.27 54.08 -6.30
C ASP A 809 11.82 54.06 -7.75
N GLY A 810 11.33 53.11 -8.55
CA GLY A 810 11.73 52.90 -9.94
C GLY A 810 11.11 53.85 -10.96
N ARG A 811 10.22 54.77 -10.56
CA ARG A 811 9.46 55.61 -11.51
C ARG A 811 10.32 56.56 -12.34
N ASN A 812 11.45 57.05 -11.80
CA ASN A 812 12.38 57.86 -12.58
C ASN A 812 13.03 57.06 -13.73
N ILE A 813 13.27 55.75 -13.52
CA ILE A 813 13.79 54.87 -14.56
C ILE A 813 12.69 54.57 -15.60
N LEU A 814 11.44 54.42 -15.19
CA LEU A 814 10.31 54.32 -16.14
C LEU A 814 10.12 55.60 -16.96
N SER A 815 10.23 56.79 -16.37
CA SER A 815 10.17 58.06 -17.11
C SER A 815 11.35 58.25 -18.06
N MET A 816 12.54 57.74 -17.71
CA MET A 816 13.70 57.73 -18.61
C MET A 816 13.53 56.73 -19.76
N LEU A 817 12.92 55.57 -19.52
CA LEU A 817 12.53 54.59 -20.54
C LEU A 817 11.44 55.14 -21.47
N ASP A 818 10.46 55.87 -20.92
CA ASP A 818 9.39 56.51 -21.68
C ASP A 818 9.88 57.68 -22.57
N LEU A 819 11.02 58.30 -22.22
CA LEU A 819 11.71 59.29 -23.07
C LEU A 819 12.61 58.63 -24.13
N GLN A 820 13.08 57.41 -23.87
CA GLN A 820 13.89 56.63 -24.81
C GLN A 820 13.02 56.00 -25.90
N GLU A 821 11.82 55.54 -25.55
CA GLU A 821 10.82 55.04 -26.48
C GLU A 821 9.96 56.20 -27.01
N ASP A 822 9.46 56.11 -28.24
CA ASP A 822 8.80 57.21 -28.98
C ASP A 822 7.39 57.57 -28.44
N LYS A 823 7.15 57.35 -27.14
CA LYS A 823 5.86 57.40 -26.47
C LYS A 823 5.23 58.79 -26.47
N HIS A 824 6.05 59.84 -26.58
CA HIS A 824 5.64 61.25 -26.69
C HIS A 824 5.65 61.79 -28.13
N ALA A 825 5.89 60.97 -29.15
CA ALA A 825 5.97 61.40 -30.55
C ALA A 825 4.67 62.08 -31.04
N LEU A 826 3.51 61.69 -30.51
CA LEU A 826 2.21 62.29 -30.82
C LEU A 826 2.03 63.71 -30.21
N GLU A 827 2.85 64.09 -29.23
CA GLU A 827 2.87 65.42 -28.59
C GLU A 827 3.90 66.37 -29.23
N GLY A 828 4.52 65.95 -30.35
CA GLY A 828 5.54 66.72 -31.07
C GLY A 828 6.91 66.74 -30.38
N LYS A 829 7.14 65.87 -29.39
CA LYS A 829 8.43 65.68 -28.72
C LYS A 829 8.96 64.33 -29.14
N GLY A 830 10.02 64.33 -29.97
CA GLY A 830 10.68 63.11 -30.43
C GLY A 830 11.34 62.33 -29.30
N ASN A 831 11.87 61.14 -29.61
CA ASN A 831 12.64 60.35 -28.65
C ASN A 831 13.90 61.08 -28.16
N PHE A 832 14.51 60.56 -27.09
CA PHE A 832 15.69 61.16 -26.45
C PHE A 832 16.85 61.43 -27.44
N GLN A 833 17.03 60.60 -28.47
CA GLN A 833 18.08 60.79 -29.48
C GLN A 833 17.77 61.94 -30.42
N GLU A 834 16.51 62.18 -30.76
CA GLU A 834 16.08 63.33 -31.57
C GLU A 834 16.19 64.65 -30.78
N LEU A 835 15.69 64.68 -29.54
CA LEU A 835 15.80 65.85 -28.66
C LEU A 835 17.27 66.20 -28.33
N PHE A 836 18.11 65.20 -28.08
CA PHE A 836 19.54 65.41 -27.84
C PHE A 836 20.25 65.90 -29.12
N SER A 837 19.90 65.35 -30.29
CA SER A 837 20.45 65.81 -31.57
C SER A 837 20.02 67.24 -31.90
N GLU A 838 18.79 67.64 -31.55
CA GLU A 838 18.29 68.99 -31.74
C GLU A 838 18.97 69.99 -30.80
N VAL A 839 19.21 69.61 -29.53
CA VAL A 839 19.99 70.43 -28.58
C VAL A 839 21.44 70.57 -29.03
N VAL A 840 22.09 69.49 -29.47
CA VAL A 840 23.47 69.53 -29.98
C VAL A 840 23.55 70.34 -31.28
N ALA A 841 22.57 70.23 -32.17
CA ALA A 841 22.49 71.05 -33.39
C ALA A 841 22.27 72.53 -33.06
N SER A 842 21.41 72.85 -32.08
CA SER A 842 21.18 74.21 -31.58
C SER A 842 22.44 74.81 -30.95
N VAL A 843 23.15 74.04 -30.12
CA VAL A 843 24.42 74.48 -29.51
C VAL A 843 25.50 74.62 -30.58
N GLY A 844 25.57 73.71 -31.56
CA GLY A 844 26.47 73.81 -32.71
C GLY A 844 26.21 75.03 -33.60
N ALA A 845 24.94 75.36 -33.85
CA ALA A 845 24.54 76.57 -34.57
C ALA A 845 24.89 77.86 -33.79
N SER A 846 24.73 77.84 -32.46
CA SER A 846 25.15 78.95 -31.59
C SER A 846 26.67 79.16 -31.60
N VAL A 847 27.45 78.09 -31.70
CA VAL A 847 28.93 78.18 -31.75
C VAL A 847 29.42 78.62 -33.15
N GLN A 848 28.74 78.23 -34.23
CA GLN A 848 29.04 78.76 -35.58
C GLN A 848 28.60 80.22 -35.80
N SER A 849 27.58 80.70 -35.09
CA SER A 849 27.15 82.11 -35.14
C SER A 849 28.13 83.08 -34.47
N THR A 850 29.18 82.59 -33.81
CA THR A 850 30.15 83.41 -33.06
C THR A 850 31.56 83.39 -33.67
N ASN A 851 31.70 83.01 -34.95
CA ASN A 851 32.92 83.20 -35.75
C ASN A 851 32.66 84.04 -37.00
#